data_AF-A0A9D7N9A5-F1
#
_entry.id   AF-A0A9D7N9A5-F1
#
_cell.length_a   1.000
_cell.length_b   1.000
_cell.length_c   1.000
_cell.angle_alpha   90.00
_cell.angle_beta   90.00
_cell.angle_gamma   90.00
#
_symmetry.space_group_name_H-M   'P 1'
#
loop_
_entity.id
_entity.type
_entity.pdbx_description
1 polymer ?
#
loop_
_entity_poly.entity_id
_entity_poly.type
_entity_poly.pdbx_seq_one_letter_code
_entity_poly.pdbx_strand_id
1 'polypeptide(L)'
;MLDFKPGKTWAGELSINGKKSKGNHTQGHFVLPAKQLKLGKNAVRITFEANNQSLNRSADYLYTLVVPDRASTVFPCFDQPNLKARYTLHLDVPADWEAMGNGPLDNSTEKAGRKQLHFKTTEAFSTYVFAFCAGKFQKATETRHGRSLTMLYRETDQAKVQRNLKDIFDLHAHAIEWMEEYTGIKLPFAKLDFALMPGFQYGGMEHIGAIFYREASLMLDENATENQKLGRASLIAHETAHMWFGDLVTMNWFNDVWLKEVFANFMAAKIVNPSFPKINHELRFLLGHQPTAYSEDRSEGSHPIQQELENLKNAGSLYGGIIYQKAPVVMRQLEAMMGEDQMRKGLQEYLRTYSYGNATWDQLIAILDKYCPKDLAEWSQVWVREAGMPRFALEQIGNGQGLEKLIVRQEKTSAAGKYWPEQTRLALFYPDSVAHIPVEIVGEKTEINAVKGYAFPSASLLLASPQSYGFCRLDMRSLTYFLKQTPKIADPLLRGAARMALMEEFLHEAMPPATLLESILEALPAEQEPLNRQQLLDQLQTIYWRFADPELRLSSKAKIEELLWDLLLSAKDASARLTYFSAYQSMAETWPAVQRLNRLWNRSLSITGLTLSESQRIDLACAIALRWPQRADSILTQQLAEITNPDRKQRLNFIRPVFAADQAQRDAFFNILKKEENRDYEPWVEDALGYLNHPRRSTAEKLHYILPALELLEEIQRTGDIFFPRRWISAVLGGQNSAEASAVVRQFLAKSPNFPYRLRNKVLMAADLLFRAAKMRKDPGNKGGDPQNLTELGVAIKAELARVEGTFYVAFSDVQNPKQAIFINEKISIHPASTMKTPVLVEVFKQATQGKFKLSDSIVLKNEFKSIVDGSPYSLSEGDDSDLPWYQRMGQKVSIYDLARAMIVRSSNLATNILIELVGAENTTQTMRDLGLKDIMVRRGVEDSKAYAAGLNNSTTAYDLMLLMERIGRGEAGRPVDCREMIKILSDQEFNDVIPTRLPADVQVAHKTGWITQHHHDSALIISPEGRYFSFTILSKGWTNETAANEAMGKVVEMAYRYFSKK
;
A
#
# COMPACT_ATOMS: atom_id res chain seq x y z
N MET A 1 -30.90 -33.89 -12.43
CA MET A 1 -29.66 -33.96 -13.23
C MET A 1 -28.51 -34.21 -12.25
N LEU A 2 -27.46 -34.92 -12.66
CA LEU A 2 -26.23 -35.07 -11.86
C LEU A 2 -25.09 -34.36 -12.58
N ASP A 3 -24.29 -33.59 -11.87
CA ASP A 3 -23.11 -32.89 -12.40
C ASP A 3 -21.99 -33.88 -12.63
N PHE A 4 -21.42 -33.86 -13.83
CA PHE A 4 -20.23 -34.61 -14.17
C PHE A 4 -19.52 -33.96 -15.36
N LYS A 5 -18.24 -33.61 -15.21
CA LYS A 5 -17.43 -32.99 -16.26
C LYS A 5 -16.32 -33.97 -16.66
N PRO A 6 -16.62 -35.01 -17.46
CA PRO A 6 -15.59 -35.93 -17.93
C PRO A 6 -14.64 -35.18 -18.86
N GLY A 7 -13.33 -35.38 -18.70
CA GLY A 7 -12.33 -34.74 -19.56
C GLY A 7 -12.41 -35.17 -21.05
N LYS A 8 -13.24 -36.17 -21.36
CA LYS A 8 -13.52 -36.73 -22.70
C LYS A 8 -15.00 -37.08 -22.79
N THR A 9 -15.48 -37.43 -23.99
CA THR A 9 -16.84 -37.98 -24.16
C THR A 9 -17.03 -39.22 -23.28
N TRP A 10 -18.10 -39.25 -22.49
CA TRP A 10 -18.40 -40.40 -21.64
C TRP A 10 -18.73 -41.65 -22.47
N ALA A 11 -18.08 -42.76 -22.14
CA ALA A 11 -18.25 -44.07 -22.81
C ALA A 11 -18.62 -45.21 -21.84
N GLY A 12 -19.23 -44.88 -20.70
CA GLY A 12 -19.56 -45.84 -19.64
C GLY A 12 -21.00 -46.39 -19.69
N GLU A 13 -21.42 -47.02 -18.60
CA GLU A 13 -22.76 -47.57 -18.40
C GLU A 13 -23.52 -46.79 -17.33
N LEU A 14 -24.80 -46.52 -17.59
CA LEU A 14 -25.73 -45.95 -16.62
C LEU A 14 -26.83 -46.98 -16.32
N SER A 15 -27.09 -47.23 -15.05
CA SER A 15 -28.29 -47.95 -14.61
C SER A 15 -29.05 -47.18 -13.55
N ILE A 16 -30.38 -47.22 -13.64
CA ILE A 16 -31.31 -46.56 -12.71
C ILE A 16 -32.22 -47.66 -12.17
N ASN A 17 -32.25 -47.79 -10.85
CA ASN A 17 -33.05 -48.80 -10.13
C ASN A 17 -32.81 -50.23 -10.68
N GLY A 18 -31.55 -50.55 -11.00
CA GLY A 18 -31.12 -51.85 -11.53
C GLY A 18 -31.36 -52.07 -13.03
N LYS A 19 -31.99 -51.12 -13.74
CA LYS A 19 -32.25 -51.20 -15.18
C LYS A 19 -31.28 -50.34 -15.97
N LYS A 20 -30.73 -50.87 -17.08
CA LYS A 20 -29.86 -50.13 -18.00
C LYS A 20 -30.62 -48.93 -18.57
N SER A 21 -29.96 -47.78 -18.60
CA SER A 21 -30.50 -46.52 -19.10
C SER A 21 -29.61 -45.99 -20.23
N LYS A 22 -30.21 -45.30 -21.21
CA LYS A 22 -29.48 -44.78 -22.37
C LYS A 22 -28.57 -43.60 -22.04
N GLY A 23 -28.62 -43.05 -20.82
CA GLY A 23 -27.71 -42.02 -20.30
C GLY A 23 -27.49 -40.83 -21.23
N ASN A 24 -28.18 -39.72 -20.98
CA ASN A 24 -27.93 -38.48 -21.73
C ASN A 24 -26.97 -37.59 -20.94
N HIS A 25 -25.70 -37.57 -21.34
CA HIS A 25 -24.71 -36.62 -20.82
C HIS A 25 -24.64 -35.39 -21.73
N THR A 26 -25.01 -34.22 -21.22
CA THR A 26 -25.01 -32.96 -21.97
C THR A 26 -24.66 -31.80 -21.05
N GLN A 27 -23.86 -30.85 -21.56
CA GLN A 27 -23.45 -29.63 -20.85
C GLN A 27 -22.83 -29.88 -19.45
N GLY A 28 -22.13 -31.00 -19.26
CA GLY A 28 -21.55 -31.33 -17.96
C GLY A 28 -22.54 -31.95 -16.96
N HIS A 29 -23.67 -32.48 -17.45
CA HIS A 29 -24.67 -33.10 -16.61
C HIS A 29 -25.18 -34.43 -17.19
N PHE A 30 -25.39 -35.43 -16.34
CA PHE A 30 -26.24 -36.58 -16.64
C PHE A 30 -27.72 -36.21 -16.42
N VAL A 31 -28.49 -36.25 -17.51
CA VAL A 31 -29.93 -36.11 -17.50
C VAL A 31 -30.56 -37.48 -17.31
N LEU A 32 -31.04 -37.73 -16.08
CA LEU A 32 -31.70 -38.98 -15.73
C LEU A 32 -33.16 -38.97 -16.25
N PRO A 33 -33.60 -39.99 -17.02
CA PRO A 33 -34.96 -40.03 -17.54
C PRO A 33 -36.00 -40.10 -16.41
N ALA A 34 -36.89 -39.10 -16.33
CA ALA A 34 -37.91 -39.02 -15.28
C ALA A 34 -38.78 -40.28 -15.16
N LYS A 35 -39.12 -40.91 -16.28
CA LYS A 35 -39.91 -42.17 -16.33
C LYS A 35 -39.22 -43.38 -15.66
N GLN A 36 -37.92 -43.32 -15.41
CA GLN A 36 -37.15 -44.38 -14.75
C GLN A 36 -36.90 -44.08 -13.26
N LEU A 37 -37.25 -42.87 -12.81
CA LEU A 37 -37.20 -42.45 -11.42
C LEU A 37 -38.55 -42.71 -10.75
N LYS A 38 -38.53 -42.92 -9.44
CA LYS A 38 -39.72 -43.01 -8.58
C LYS A 38 -39.65 -41.95 -7.48
N LEU A 39 -40.80 -41.57 -6.92
CA LEU A 39 -40.81 -40.74 -5.70
C LEU A 39 -40.09 -41.49 -4.57
N GLY A 40 -39.27 -40.76 -3.80
CA GLY A 40 -38.43 -41.33 -2.74
C GLY A 40 -37.07 -41.84 -3.24
N LYS A 41 -36.60 -42.96 -2.66
CA LYS A 41 -35.23 -43.48 -2.88
C LYS A 41 -35.06 -44.05 -4.29
N ASN A 42 -34.04 -43.57 -4.99
CA ASN A 42 -33.58 -44.11 -6.28
C ASN A 42 -32.14 -44.60 -6.15
N ALA A 43 -31.78 -45.64 -6.90
CA ALA A 43 -30.41 -46.11 -7.01
C ALA A 43 -29.88 -45.80 -8.41
N VAL A 44 -28.77 -45.07 -8.51
CA VAL A 44 -28.11 -44.74 -9.77
C VAL A 44 -26.70 -45.28 -9.72
N ARG A 45 -26.29 -46.05 -10.72
CA ARG A 45 -24.92 -46.54 -10.88
C ARG A 45 -24.38 -46.08 -12.22
N ILE A 46 -23.19 -45.49 -12.19
CA ILE A 46 -22.50 -44.92 -13.35
C ILE A 46 -21.08 -45.48 -13.35
N THR A 47 -20.62 -46.01 -14.48
CA THR A 47 -19.19 -46.24 -14.72
C THR A 47 -18.63 -45.06 -15.49
N PHE A 48 -17.44 -44.60 -15.11
CA PHE A 48 -16.84 -43.37 -15.65
C PHE A 48 -15.32 -43.39 -15.54
N GLU A 49 -14.68 -42.51 -16.31
CA GLU A 49 -13.26 -42.17 -16.19
C GLU A 49 -13.18 -40.73 -15.65
N ALA A 50 -12.42 -40.55 -14.56
CA ALA A 50 -12.26 -39.25 -13.92
C ALA A 50 -11.32 -38.35 -14.72
N ASN A 51 -11.60 -37.04 -14.75
CA ASN A 51 -10.71 -36.03 -15.31
C ASN A 51 -9.37 -35.97 -14.53
N ASN A 52 -8.33 -35.39 -15.13
CA ASN A 52 -7.05 -35.09 -14.51
C ASN A 52 -7.02 -33.74 -13.79
N GLN A 53 -7.96 -32.83 -14.06
CA GLN A 53 -7.95 -31.47 -13.51
C GLN A 53 -7.92 -31.39 -11.97
N SER A 54 -8.73 -32.21 -11.29
CA SER A 54 -8.91 -32.13 -9.82
C SER A 54 -8.54 -33.42 -9.10
N LEU A 55 -8.04 -34.38 -9.87
CA LEU A 55 -7.39 -35.58 -9.40
C LEU A 55 -5.95 -35.47 -9.86
N ASN A 56 -5.18 -34.73 -9.07
CA ASN A 56 -3.78 -34.41 -9.30
C ASN A 56 -2.98 -35.71 -9.33
N ARG A 57 -2.35 -36.01 -10.47
CA ARG A 57 -1.63 -37.27 -10.70
C ARG A 57 -0.16 -36.97 -10.98
N SER A 58 0.71 -37.62 -10.22
CA SER A 58 2.13 -37.76 -10.52
C SER A 58 2.44 -39.24 -10.79
N ALA A 59 3.67 -39.55 -11.22
CA ALA A 59 4.06 -40.93 -11.51
C ALA A 59 3.94 -41.87 -10.30
N ASP A 60 4.14 -41.34 -9.08
CA ASP A 60 4.26 -42.13 -7.84
C ASP A 60 3.19 -41.83 -6.77
N TYR A 61 2.30 -40.88 -7.01
CA TYR A 61 1.18 -40.56 -6.10
C TYR A 61 0.09 -39.74 -6.80
N LEU A 62 -1.08 -39.71 -6.19
CA LEU A 62 -2.22 -38.89 -6.59
C LEU A 62 -3.01 -38.42 -5.38
N TYR A 63 -3.74 -37.32 -5.55
CA TYR A 63 -4.66 -36.80 -4.55
C TYR A 63 -5.80 -36.02 -5.20
N THR A 64 -6.96 -36.01 -4.55
CA THR A 64 -8.09 -35.15 -4.92
C THR A 64 -7.90 -33.74 -4.38
N LEU A 65 -8.29 -32.73 -5.16
CA LEU A 65 -8.48 -31.36 -4.69
C LEU A 65 -9.71 -30.77 -5.38
N VAL A 66 -10.86 -30.85 -4.72
CA VAL A 66 -12.17 -30.69 -5.38
C VAL A 66 -12.95 -29.44 -4.97
N VAL A 67 -12.39 -28.61 -4.09
CA VAL A 67 -12.95 -27.29 -3.76
C VAL A 67 -12.82 -26.33 -4.96
N PRO A 68 -13.79 -25.43 -5.20
CA PRO A 68 -15.11 -25.32 -4.56
C PRO A 68 -16.21 -26.15 -5.24
N ASP A 69 -16.09 -26.44 -6.55
CA ASP A 69 -17.14 -27.03 -7.40
C ASP A 69 -16.60 -28.12 -8.35
N ARG A 70 -15.54 -28.80 -7.92
CA ARG A 70 -14.75 -29.69 -8.78
C ARG A 70 -14.94 -31.16 -8.47
N ALA A 71 -15.79 -31.54 -7.52
CA ALA A 71 -16.07 -32.95 -7.25
C ALA A 71 -16.67 -33.64 -8.49
N SER A 72 -17.48 -32.90 -9.25
CA SER A 72 -18.04 -33.28 -10.54
C SER A 72 -16.99 -33.62 -11.62
N THR A 73 -15.74 -33.19 -11.47
CA THR A 73 -14.63 -33.59 -12.38
C THR A 73 -14.02 -34.94 -11.99
N VAL A 74 -14.23 -35.38 -10.74
CA VAL A 74 -13.73 -36.65 -10.20
C VAL A 74 -14.81 -37.72 -10.27
N PHE A 75 -16.05 -37.42 -9.89
CA PHE A 75 -17.18 -38.35 -9.92
C PHE A 75 -18.53 -37.66 -10.13
N PRO A 76 -19.55 -38.35 -10.70
CA PRO A 76 -20.89 -37.78 -10.87
C PRO A 76 -21.58 -37.51 -9.53
N CYS A 77 -22.03 -36.28 -9.29
CA CYS A 77 -22.63 -35.87 -8.02
C CYS A 77 -23.63 -34.72 -8.18
N PHE A 78 -24.29 -34.30 -7.09
CA PHE A 78 -24.94 -32.98 -7.02
C PHE A 78 -23.92 -32.04 -6.40
N ASP A 79 -23.17 -31.31 -7.21
CA ASP A 79 -21.97 -30.61 -6.75
C ASP A 79 -22.33 -29.25 -6.14
N GLN A 80 -23.02 -29.29 -5.01
CA GLN A 80 -23.54 -28.11 -4.31
C GLN A 80 -23.25 -28.22 -2.81
N PRO A 81 -22.85 -27.12 -2.15
CA PRO A 81 -22.47 -27.14 -0.73
C PRO A 81 -23.64 -27.46 0.21
N ASN A 82 -24.88 -27.16 -0.19
CA ASN A 82 -26.09 -27.42 0.59
C ASN A 82 -26.73 -28.78 0.36
N LEU A 83 -26.15 -29.62 -0.50
CA LEU A 83 -26.60 -30.98 -0.75
C LEU A 83 -25.61 -31.98 -0.15
N LYS A 84 -25.63 -32.10 1.18
CA LYS A 84 -24.76 -33.04 1.92
C LYS A 84 -25.14 -34.49 1.63
N ALA A 85 -24.12 -35.35 1.57
CA ALA A 85 -24.27 -36.79 1.34
C ALA A 85 -23.34 -37.61 2.26
N ARG A 86 -23.63 -38.90 2.38
CA ARG A 86 -22.75 -39.89 3.02
C ARG A 86 -21.97 -40.62 1.94
N TYR A 87 -20.68 -40.87 2.18
CA TYR A 87 -19.78 -41.45 1.19
C TYR A 87 -19.22 -42.77 1.69
N THR A 88 -19.12 -43.75 0.78
CA THR A 88 -18.38 -44.99 0.98
C THR A 88 -17.35 -45.10 -0.14
N LEU A 89 -16.07 -45.16 0.21
CA LEU A 89 -14.97 -45.20 -0.74
C LEU A 89 -14.32 -46.58 -0.74
N HIS A 90 -14.15 -47.16 -1.93
CA HIS A 90 -13.27 -48.31 -2.15
C HIS A 90 -12.16 -47.91 -3.11
N LEU A 91 -10.92 -48.25 -2.79
CA LEU A 91 -9.76 -48.00 -3.65
C LEU A 91 -9.12 -49.33 -4.04
N ASP A 92 -8.69 -49.43 -5.30
CA ASP A 92 -7.86 -50.51 -5.80
C ASP A 92 -6.56 -49.88 -6.33
N VAL A 93 -5.45 -50.11 -5.62
CA VAL A 93 -4.16 -49.45 -5.84
C VAL A 93 -3.01 -50.46 -5.95
N PRO A 94 -1.81 -50.10 -6.46
CA PRO A 94 -0.63 -50.95 -6.36
C PRO A 94 -0.33 -51.38 -4.91
N ALA A 95 0.21 -52.59 -4.72
CA ALA A 95 0.40 -53.15 -3.38
C ALA A 95 1.39 -52.34 -2.50
N ASP A 96 2.39 -51.71 -3.11
CA ASP A 96 3.38 -50.86 -2.44
C ASP A 96 2.86 -49.44 -2.14
N TRP A 97 1.63 -49.11 -2.54
CA TRP A 97 1.03 -47.80 -2.26
C TRP A 97 0.30 -47.81 -0.91
N GLU A 98 0.41 -46.68 -0.21
CA GLU A 98 -0.43 -46.32 0.92
C GLU A 98 -1.55 -45.40 0.44
N ALA A 99 -2.68 -45.40 1.12
CA ALA A 99 -3.80 -44.53 0.79
C ALA A 99 -4.58 -44.08 2.03
N MET A 100 -5.25 -42.94 1.89
CA MET A 100 -6.10 -42.33 2.90
C MET A 100 -7.35 -41.78 2.24
N GLY A 101 -8.49 -41.84 2.92
CA GLY A 101 -9.74 -41.20 2.52
C GLY A 101 -10.52 -40.67 3.73
N ASN A 102 -11.67 -40.05 3.48
CA ASN A 102 -12.46 -39.40 4.54
C ASN A 102 -12.89 -40.37 5.65
N GLY A 103 -13.40 -41.56 5.27
CA GLY A 103 -13.84 -42.58 6.21
C GLY A 103 -12.67 -43.38 6.81
N PRO A 104 -12.80 -43.95 8.03
CA PRO A 104 -11.82 -44.89 8.56
C PRO A 104 -11.62 -46.11 7.66
N LEU A 105 -10.40 -46.62 7.56
CA LEU A 105 -10.14 -47.90 6.89
C LEU A 105 -10.84 -49.02 7.67
N ASP A 106 -11.69 -49.79 7.00
CA ASP A 106 -12.40 -50.92 7.56
C ASP A 106 -11.62 -52.22 7.36
N ASN A 107 -11.26 -52.50 6.11
CA ASN A 107 -10.50 -53.69 5.74
C ASN A 107 -9.62 -53.44 4.50
N SER A 108 -8.60 -54.28 4.36
CA SER A 108 -7.69 -54.27 3.22
C SER A 108 -7.38 -55.69 2.77
N THR A 109 -7.36 -55.94 1.47
CA THR A 109 -6.94 -57.23 0.90
C THR A 109 -5.91 -57.02 -0.19
N GLU A 110 -4.82 -57.77 -0.13
CA GLU A 110 -3.78 -57.76 -1.17
C GLU A 110 -3.89 -59.01 -2.05
N LYS A 111 -3.91 -58.83 -3.36
CA LYS A 111 -3.93 -59.92 -4.33
C LYS A 111 -3.26 -59.50 -5.63
N ALA A 112 -2.41 -60.37 -6.18
CA ALA A 112 -1.77 -60.19 -7.48
C ALA A 112 -1.07 -58.81 -7.67
N GLY A 113 -0.34 -58.35 -6.65
CA GLY A 113 0.40 -57.08 -6.70
C GLY A 113 -0.47 -55.82 -6.57
N ARG A 114 -1.75 -55.97 -6.21
CA ARG A 114 -2.68 -54.87 -5.94
C ARG A 114 -3.25 -54.97 -4.54
N LYS A 115 -3.61 -53.83 -3.95
CA LYS A 115 -4.19 -53.66 -2.62
C LYS A 115 -5.58 -53.02 -2.78
N GLN A 116 -6.61 -53.74 -2.35
CA GLN A 116 -7.98 -53.24 -2.27
C GLN A 116 -8.23 -52.75 -0.85
N LEU A 117 -8.71 -51.51 -0.74
CA LEU A 117 -8.95 -50.80 0.52
C LEU A 117 -10.42 -50.42 0.60
N HIS A 118 -11.08 -50.83 1.67
CA HIS A 118 -12.48 -50.53 1.92
C HIS A 118 -12.59 -49.59 3.11
N PHE A 119 -13.14 -48.40 2.89
CA PHE A 119 -13.35 -47.41 3.95
C PHE A 119 -14.81 -47.43 4.43
N LYS A 120 -15.01 -47.18 5.73
CA LYS A 120 -16.35 -47.08 6.35
C LYS A 120 -17.15 -45.92 5.76
N THR A 121 -18.48 -46.06 5.77
CA THR A 121 -19.39 -44.98 5.39
C THR A 121 -19.25 -43.79 6.35
N THR A 122 -19.19 -42.59 5.79
CA THR A 122 -19.00 -41.35 6.54
C THR A 122 -20.31 -40.81 7.13
N GLU A 123 -20.19 -39.85 8.04
CA GLU A 123 -21.24 -38.87 8.33
C GLU A 123 -21.56 -38.02 7.08
N ALA A 124 -22.65 -37.26 7.14
CA ALA A 124 -23.07 -36.44 6.00
C ALA A 124 -22.21 -35.17 5.88
N PHE A 125 -21.67 -34.93 4.69
CA PHE A 125 -20.88 -33.73 4.37
C PHE A 125 -21.02 -33.32 2.90
N SER A 126 -20.51 -32.14 2.55
CA SER A 126 -20.64 -31.53 1.21
C SER A 126 -19.58 -32.04 0.22
N THR A 127 -19.91 -32.08 -1.07
CA THR A 127 -19.01 -32.65 -2.10
C THR A 127 -17.60 -32.05 -2.14
N TYR A 128 -17.45 -30.76 -1.83
CA TYR A 128 -16.18 -30.03 -1.93
C TYR A 128 -15.08 -30.49 -0.94
N VAL A 129 -15.44 -31.23 0.11
CA VAL A 129 -14.48 -31.81 1.08
C VAL A 129 -14.27 -33.31 0.90
N PHE A 130 -14.85 -33.91 -0.15
CA PHE A 130 -14.56 -35.29 -0.52
C PHE A 130 -13.07 -35.45 -0.84
N ALA A 131 -12.45 -36.49 -0.29
CA ALA A 131 -11.01 -36.65 -0.31
C ALA A 131 -10.54 -38.10 -0.39
N PHE A 132 -9.54 -38.33 -1.23
CA PHE A 132 -8.59 -39.42 -1.05
C PHE A 132 -7.22 -39.09 -1.65
N CYS A 133 -6.19 -39.73 -1.12
CA CYS A 133 -4.86 -39.77 -1.72
C CYS A 133 -4.34 -41.21 -1.73
N ALA A 134 -3.50 -41.53 -2.72
CA ALA A 134 -2.83 -42.82 -2.80
C ALA A 134 -1.47 -42.67 -3.48
N GLY A 135 -0.47 -43.41 -3.03
CA GLY A 135 0.88 -43.29 -3.60
C GLY A 135 1.95 -43.98 -2.77
N LYS A 136 3.20 -43.83 -3.21
CA LYS A 136 4.40 -44.22 -2.45
C LYS A 136 4.63 -43.23 -1.30
N PHE A 137 3.83 -43.34 -0.26
CA PHE A 137 3.97 -42.59 0.98
C PHE A 137 4.63 -43.43 2.06
N GLN A 138 5.39 -42.78 2.93
CA GLN A 138 5.70 -43.30 4.25
C GLN A 138 4.53 -42.97 5.20
N LYS A 139 4.39 -43.75 6.27
CA LYS A 139 3.27 -43.65 7.23
C LYS A 139 3.80 -43.58 8.66
N ALA A 140 3.27 -42.64 9.45
CA ALA A 140 3.46 -42.56 10.89
C ALA A 140 2.09 -42.51 11.59
N THR A 141 1.91 -43.26 12.67
CA THR A 141 0.67 -43.27 13.46
C THR A 141 1.02 -43.08 14.92
N GLU A 142 0.39 -42.10 15.56
CA GLU A 142 0.61 -41.75 16.95
C GLU A 142 -0.72 -41.69 17.70
N THR A 143 -0.73 -42.10 18.96
CA THR A 143 -1.89 -41.93 19.85
C THR A 143 -1.64 -40.78 20.81
N ARG A 144 -2.58 -39.83 20.88
CA ARG A 144 -2.58 -38.71 21.83
C ARG A 144 -3.96 -38.59 22.46
N HIS A 145 -3.98 -38.51 23.79
CA HIS A 145 -5.21 -38.33 24.58
C HIS A 145 -6.35 -39.30 24.18
N GLY A 146 -6.01 -40.57 23.93
CA GLY A 146 -6.94 -41.61 23.54
C GLY A 146 -7.39 -41.62 22.07
N ARG A 147 -6.86 -40.72 21.23
CA ARG A 147 -7.14 -40.67 19.78
C ARG A 147 -5.92 -41.10 18.98
N SER A 148 -6.11 -41.99 18.00
CA SER A 148 -5.08 -42.37 17.04
C SER A 148 -5.16 -41.45 15.82
N LEU A 149 -4.04 -40.86 15.45
CA LEU A 149 -3.88 -39.98 14.29
C LEU A 149 -2.85 -40.59 13.33
N THR A 150 -3.09 -40.54 12.03
CA THR A 150 -2.16 -41.04 11.01
C THR A 150 -1.69 -39.93 10.08
N MET A 151 -0.38 -39.90 9.82
CA MET A 151 0.29 -39.02 8.87
C MET A 151 0.86 -39.81 7.70
N LEU A 152 0.52 -39.44 6.46
CA LEU A 152 1.23 -39.87 5.25
C LEU A 152 2.21 -38.78 4.79
N TYR A 153 3.43 -39.14 4.37
CA TYR A 153 4.44 -38.16 3.94
C TYR A 153 5.44 -38.74 2.92
N ARG A 154 6.22 -37.88 2.27
CA ARG A 154 7.25 -38.28 1.27
C ARG A 154 8.66 -37.79 1.59
N GLU A 155 8.84 -36.93 2.59
CA GLU A 155 10.17 -36.48 3.05
C GLU A 155 11.11 -37.67 3.30
N THR A 156 12.27 -37.60 2.66
CA THR A 156 13.30 -38.66 2.66
C THR A 156 14.37 -38.40 3.72
N ASP A 157 14.52 -37.16 4.17
CA ASP A 157 15.40 -36.80 5.28
C ASP A 157 14.80 -37.28 6.62
N GLN A 158 15.29 -38.43 7.10
CA GLN A 158 14.83 -39.03 8.35
C GLN A 158 15.10 -38.15 9.58
N ALA A 159 16.19 -37.38 9.60
CA ALA A 159 16.47 -36.47 10.71
C ALA A 159 15.45 -35.32 10.75
N LYS A 160 15.06 -34.81 9.58
CA LYS A 160 13.98 -33.82 9.46
C LYS A 160 12.63 -34.40 9.88
N VAL A 161 12.28 -35.62 9.47
CA VAL A 161 11.04 -36.28 9.90
C VAL A 161 10.99 -36.42 11.43
N GLN A 162 12.02 -37.02 12.05
CA GLN A 162 12.03 -37.27 13.50
C GLN A 162 11.94 -35.98 14.32
N ARG A 163 12.56 -34.90 13.87
CA ARG A 163 12.52 -33.60 14.55
C ARG A 163 11.12 -32.97 14.58
N ASN A 164 10.30 -33.21 13.55
CA ASN A 164 9.00 -32.57 13.40
C ASN A 164 7.82 -33.42 13.89
N LEU A 165 7.99 -34.76 13.94
CA LEU A 165 6.92 -35.71 14.18
C LEU A 165 6.15 -35.41 15.46
N LYS A 166 6.84 -35.25 16.59
CA LYS A 166 6.20 -34.98 17.89
C LYS A 166 5.33 -33.71 17.84
N ASP A 167 5.89 -32.59 17.37
CA ASP A 167 5.18 -31.32 17.34
C ASP A 167 3.94 -31.37 16.44
N ILE A 168 4.04 -32.00 15.26
CA ILE A 168 2.91 -32.10 14.34
C ILE A 168 1.74 -32.84 15.00
N PHE A 169 1.99 -33.99 15.63
CA PHE A 169 0.93 -34.77 16.29
C PHE A 169 0.38 -34.07 17.55
N ASP A 170 1.24 -33.46 18.36
CA ASP A 170 0.81 -32.75 19.57
C ASP A 170 -0.05 -31.52 19.22
N LEU A 171 0.30 -30.77 18.17
CA LEU A 171 -0.47 -29.62 17.70
C LEU A 171 -1.88 -30.01 17.21
N HIS A 172 -2.02 -31.13 16.48
CA HIS A 172 -3.33 -31.62 16.07
C HIS A 172 -4.17 -32.04 17.27
N ALA A 173 -3.59 -32.80 18.22
CA ALA A 173 -4.29 -33.23 19.42
C ALA A 173 -4.79 -32.04 20.25
N HIS A 174 -3.93 -31.03 20.45
CA HIS A 174 -4.28 -29.82 21.17
C HIS A 174 -5.39 -29.02 20.48
N ALA A 175 -5.31 -28.85 19.15
CA ALA A 175 -6.33 -28.12 18.39
C ALA A 175 -7.71 -28.80 18.47
N ILE A 176 -7.75 -30.13 18.43
CA ILE A 176 -9.00 -30.90 18.60
C ILE A 176 -9.60 -30.64 19.99
N GLU A 177 -8.81 -30.80 21.06
CA GLU A 177 -9.29 -30.62 22.43
C GLU A 177 -9.81 -29.22 22.69
N TRP A 178 -9.06 -28.22 22.24
CA TRP A 178 -9.47 -26.82 22.38
C TRP A 178 -10.80 -26.56 21.68
N MET A 179 -10.99 -27.08 20.46
CA MET A 179 -12.26 -26.95 19.73
C MET A 179 -13.41 -27.67 20.43
N GLU A 180 -13.18 -28.86 20.97
CA GLU A 180 -14.19 -29.59 21.74
C GLU A 180 -14.62 -28.84 23.00
N GLU A 181 -13.67 -28.25 23.73
CA GLU A 181 -13.94 -27.44 24.94
C GLU A 181 -14.66 -26.13 24.62
N TYR A 182 -14.20 -25.42 23.59
CA TYR A 182 -14.77 -24.13 23.20
C TYR A 182 -16.20 -24.28 22.67
N THR A 183 -16.43 -25.24 21.77
CA THR A 183 -17.73 -25.46 21.13
C THR A 183 -18.67 -26.32 21.98
N GLY A 184 -18.15 -27.11 22.92
CA GLY A 184 -18.91 -28.12 23.64
C GLY A 184 -19.43 -29.24 22.74
N ILE A 185 -18.80 -29.45 21.57
CA ILE A 185 -19.15 -30.47 20.58
C ILE A 185 -17.90 -31.30 20.32
N LYS A 186 -17.98 -32.62 20.53
CA LYS A 186 -16.88 -33.57 20.23
C LYS A 186 -16.50 -33.51 18.75
N LEU A 187 -15.30 -33.99 18.40
CA LEU A 187 -14.88 -34.16 17.00
C LEU A 187 -16.05 -34.73 16.16
N PRO A 188 -16.60 -33.98 15.18
CA PRO A 188 -17.91 -34.32 14.59
C PRO A 188 -17.87 -35.51 13.63
N PHE A 189 -16.68 -35.97 13.27
CA PHE A 189 -16.44 -37.01 12.28
C PHE A 189 -15.60 -38.13 12.89
N ALA A 190 -15.68 -39.32 12.29
CA ALA A 190 -15.11 -40.55 12.86
C ALA A 190 -13.59 -40.52 13.10
N LYS A 191 -12.84 -39.67 12.39
CA LYS A 191 -11.38 -39.54 12.53
C LYS A 191 -10.88 -38.16 12.09
N LEU A 192 -9.62 -37.89 12.39
CA LEU A 192 -8.82 -36.80 11.82
C LEU A 192 -7.43 -37.36 11.51
N ASP A 193 -7.19 -37.71 10.24
CA ASP A 193 -5.86 -38.07 9.74
C ASP A 193 -5.39 -37.00 8.75
N PHE A 194 -4.12 -37.04 8.36
CA PHE A 194 -3.56 -36.04 7.44
C PHE A 194 -2.45 -36.57 6.53
N ALA A 195 -2.22 -35.89 5.41
CA ALA A 195 -1.19 -36.24 4.45
C ALA A 195 -0.40 -35.01 3.98
N LEU A 196 0.92 -35.16 3.86
CA LEU A 196 1.87 -34.11 3.49
C LEU A 196 2.29 -34.27 2.03
N MET A 197 1.96 -33.28 1.21
CA MET A 197 2.14 -33.29 -0.24
C MET A 197 3.23 -32.27 -0.64
N PRO A 198 4.32 -32.68 -1.34
CA PRO A 198 5.41 -31.76 -1.72
C PRO A 198 5.00 -30.63 -2.67
N GLY A 199 4.12 -30.94 -3.64
CA GLY A 199 3.64 -30.00 -4.67
C GLY A 199 2.25 -29.41 -4.38
N PHE A 200 1.81 -29.37 -3.11
CA PHE A 200 0.44 -28.93 -2.80
C PHE A 200 0.23 -27.44 -3.08
N GLN A 201 -0.82 -27.16 -3.85
CA GLN A 201 -1.23 -25.82 -4.28
C GLN A 201 -1.59 -24.88 -3.12
N TYR A 202 -2.19 -25.41 -2.06
CA TYR A 202 -2.63 -24.66 -0.87
C TYR A 202 -1.67 -24.86 0.31
N GLY A 203 -1.91 -24.15 1.41
CA GLY A 203 -1.22 -24.41 2.68
C GLY A 203 -1.74 -25.72 3.29
N GLY A 204 -3.06 -25.79 3.43
CA GLY A 204 -3.84 -26.96 3.83
C GLY A 204 -5.17 -27.00 3.09
N MET A 205 -5.92 -28.08 3.25
CA MET A 205 -7.29 -28.25 2.79
C MET A 205 -8.02 -29.15 3.78
N GLU A 206 -9.17 -28.69 4.25
CA GLU A 206 -9.93 -29.22 5.39
C GLU A 206 -10.67 -30.52 5.12
N HIS A 207 -10.17 -31.34 4.20
CA HIS A 207 -10.76 -32.61 3.85
C HIS A 207 -11.12 -33.44 5.10
N ILE A 208 -12.42 -33.66 5.30
CA ILE A 208 -12.95 -34.32 6.50
C ILE A 208 -12.27 -35.66 6.70
N GLY A 209 -11.66 -35.85 7.87
CA GLY A 209 -10.97 -37.08 8.23
C GLY A 209 -9.65 -37.35 7.48
N ALA A 210 -9.24 -36.52 6.53
CA ALA A 210 -8.05 -36.71 5.71
C ALA A 210 -7.46 -35.36 5.25
N ILE A 211 -7.06 -34.50 6.18
CA ILE A 211 -6.56 -33.15 5.88
C ILE A 211 -5.30 -33.25 5.01
N PHE A 212 -5.23 -32.49 3.92
CA PHE A 212 -4.04 -32.44 3.07
C PHE A 212 -3.27 -31.16 3.33
N TYR A 213 -1.97 -31.26 3.54
CA TYR A 213 -1.08 -30.13 3.77
C TYR A 213 0.03 -30.07 2.75
N ARG A 214 0.52 -28.86 2.48
CA ARG A 214 1.83 -28.67 1.86
C ARG A 214 2.91 -29.16 2.81
N GLU A 215 3.73 -30.09 2.36
CA GLU A 215 4.76 -30.72 3.20
C GLU A 215 5.69 -29.69 3.86
N ALA A 216 6.16 -28.71 3.10
CA ALA A 216 7.07 -27.66 3.57
C ALA A 216 6.47 -26.77 4.69
N SER A 217 5.15 -26.75 4.86
CA SER A 217 4.49 -26.01 5.93
C SER A 217 4.49 -26.76 7.27
N LEU A 218 4.65 -28.09 7.26
CA LEU A 218 4.64 -28.93 8.46
C LEU A 218 6.04 -29.50 8.80
N MET A 219 6.76 -29.97 7.78
CA MET A 219 8.12 -30.51 7.89
C MET A 219 9.13 -29.36 7.83
N LEU A 220 9.41 -28.76 8.98
CA LEU A 220 10.30 -27.61 9.09
C LEU A 220 11.79 -28.03 9.14
N ASP A 221 12.66 -27.20 8.59
CA ASP A 221 14.11 -27.42 8.63
C ASP A 221 14.68 -27.21 10.05
N GLU A 222 15.89 -27.70 10.31
CA GLU A 222 16.53 -27.60 11.64
C GLU A 222 16.75 -26.14 12.12
N ASN A 223 16.87 -25.22 11.17
CA ASN A 223 17.08 -23.80 11.38
C ASN A 223 15.75 -23.01 11.33
N ALA A 224 14.61 -23.70 11.41
CA ALA A 224 13.30 -23.05 11.31
C ALA A 224 13.12 -21.94 12.36
N THR A 225 12.71 -20.80 11.86
CA THR A 225 12.40 -19.61 12.66
C THR A 225 11.20 -19.88 13.57
N GLU A 226 11.08 -19.11 14.65
CA GLU A 226 9.89 -19.16 15.51
C GLU A 226 8.61 -18.86 14.72
N ASN A 227 8.68 -17.93 13.76
CA ASN A 227 7.55 -17.62 12.86
C ASN A 227 7.12 -18.82 12.00
N GLN A 228 8.05 -19.65 11.53
CA GLN A 228 7.72 -20.88 10.79
C GLN A 228 7.03 -21.92 11.69
N LYS A 229 7.51 -22.10 12.94
CA LYS A 229 6.86 -23.00 13.92
C LYS A 229 5.46 -22.53 14.26
N LEU A 230 5.30 -21.22 14.42
CA LEU A 230 4.03 -20.56 14.68
C LEU A 230 3.06 -20.67 13.49
N GLY A 231 3.57 -20.51 12.27
CA GLY A 231 2.83 -20.68 11.02
C GLY A 231 2.31 -22.11 10.88
N ARG A 232 3.14 -23.12 11.17
CA ARG A 232 2.72 -24.52 11.24
C ARG A 232 1.58 -24.74 12.23
N ALA A 233 1.72 -24.21 13.46
CA ALA A 233 0.69 -24.35 14.49
C ALA A 233 -0.64 -23.70 14.07
N SER A 234 -0.59 -22.51 13.49
CA SER A 234 -1.80 -21.82 13.01
C SER A 234 -2.45 -22.53 11.83
N LEU A 235 -1.67 -23.08 10.90
CA LEU A 235 -2.21 -23.86 9.80
C LEU A 235 -2.92 -25.12 10.32
N ILE A 236 -2.30 -25.87 11.23
CA ILE A 236 -2.93 -27.05 11.85
C ILE A 236 -4.22 -26.68 12.58
N ALA A 237 -4.19 -25.60 13.36
CA ALA A 237 -5.36 -25.13 14.09
C ALA A 237 -6.48 -24.66 13.15
N HIS A 238 -6.14 -24.01 12.04
CA HIS A 238 -7.07 -23.56 11.00
C HIS A 238 -7.79 -24.74 10.35
N GLU A 239 -7.06 -25.72 9.82
CA GLU A 239 -7.68 -26.90 9.19
C GLU A 239 -8.47 -27.75 10.19
N THR A 240 -8.05 -27.79 11.46
CA THR A 240 -8.79 -28.50 12.51
C THR A 240 -10.11 -27.79 12.86
N ALA A 241 -10.10 -26.45 12.91
CA ALA A 241 -11.31 -25.67 13.21
C ALA A 241 -12.40 -25.84 12.15
N HIS A 242 -12.02 -26.10 10.89
CA HIS A 242 -12.96 -26.35 9.81
C HIS A 242 -13.88 -27.55 10.03
N MET A 243 -13.44 -28.56 10.80
CA MET A 243 -14.29 -29.70 11.16
C MET A 243 -15.61 -29.27 11.82
N TRP A 244 -15.62 -28.12 12.52
CA TRP A 244 -16.83 -27.51 13.07
C TRP A 244 -17.38 -26.39 12.15
N PHE A 245 -16.51 -25.51 11.66
CA PHE A 245 -16.87 -24.34 10.86
C PHE A 245 -16.52 -24.52 9.37
N GLY A 246 -17.50 -24.92 8.58
CA GLY A 246 -17.33 -25.29 7.17
C GLY A 246 -17.83 -26.69 6.90
N ASP A 247 -17.51 -27.64 7.78
CA ASP A 247 -17.81 -29.05 7.55
C ASP A 247 -19.07 -29.53 8.30
N LEU A 248 -19.07 -29.40 9.63
CA LEU A 248 -20.25 -29.72 10.44
C LEU A 248 -21.40 -28.78 10.08
N VAL A 249 -21.14 -27.47 10.09
CA VAL A 249 -22.05 -26.45 9.57
C VAL A 249 -21.42 -25.81 8.35
N THR A 250 -22.07 -25.97 7.20
CA THR A 250 -21.58 -25.47 5.91
C THR A 250 -22.40 -24.26 5.49
N MET A 251 -21.81 -23.32 4.75
CA MET A 251 -22.61 -22.25 4.14
C MET A 251 -23.72 -22.82 3.24
N ASN A 252 -24.88 -22.17 3.20
CA ASN A 252 -25.95 -22.58 2.29
C ASN A 252 -25.55 -22.43 0.81
N TRP A 253 -24.73 -21.44 0.49
CA TRP A 253 -24.18 -21.23 -0.84
C TRP A 253 -22.82 -20.53 -0.76
N PHE A 254 -22.00 -20.63 -1.81
CA PHE A 254 -20.62 -20.13 -1.79
C PHE A 254 -20.48 -18.60 -1.78
N ASN A 255 -21.55 -17.82 -1.97
CA ASN A 255 -21.53 -16.38 -1.68
C ASN A 255 -21.15 -16.09 -0.21
N ASP A 256 -21.43 -17.05 0.69
CA ASP A 256 -21.07 -17.04 2.10
C ASP A 256 -19.82 -17.90 2.41
N VAL A 257 -18.96 -18.20 1.42
CA VAL A 257 -17.73 -19.01 1.63
C VAL A 257 -16.81 -18.42 2.70
N TRP A 258 -16.83 -17.10 2.85
CA TRP A 258 -16.05 -16.41 3.87
C TRP A 258 -16.40 -16.87 5.29
N LEU A 259 -17.61 -17.39 5.54
CA LEU A 259 -18.00 -17.91 6.86
C LEU A 259 -17.09 -19.03 7.34
N LYS A 260 -16.76 -20.00 6.48
CA LYS A 260 -15.87 -21.08 6.90
C LYS A 260 -14.45 -20.56 7.17
N GLU A 261 -13.92 -19.73 6.27
CA GLU A 261 -12.55 -19.23 6.32
C GLU A 261 -12.32 -18.27 7.50
N VAL A 262 -13.32 -17.42 7.79
CA VAL A 262 -13.21 -16.43 8.85
C VAL A 262 -13.20 -17.08 10.23
N PHE A 263 -14.06 -18.07 10.45
CA PHE A 263 -14.11 -18.78 11.72
C PHE A 263 -12.90 -19.67 11.92
N ALA A 264 -12.40 -20.34 10.88
CA ALA A 264 -11.18 -21.12 10.98
C ALA A 264 -9.98 -20.26 11.40
N ASN A 265 -9.79 -19.08 10.78
CA ASN A 265 -8.74 -18.14 11.19
C ASN A 265 -8.94 -17.57 12.60
N PHE A 266 -10.18 -17.19 12.94
CA PHE A 266 -10.51 -16.68 14.26
C PHE A 266 -10.25 -17.70 15.38
N MET A 267 -10.64 -18.96 15.17
CA MET A 267 -10.35 -20.05 16.11
C MET A 267 -8.87 -20.40 16.14
N ALA A 268 -8.18 -20.45 14.99
CA ALA A 268 -6.76 -20.73 14.93
C ALA A 268 -5.94 -19.73 15.76
N ALA A 269 -6.31 -18.43 15.72
CA ALA A 269 -5.68 -17.43 16.58
C ALA A 269 -5.87 -17.76 18.06
N LYS A 270 -7.08 -18.13 18.50
CA LYS A 270 -7.34 -18.50 19.91
C LYS A 270 -6.65 -19.80 20.33
N ILE A 271 -6.60 -20.81 19.47
CA ILE A 271 -5.96 -22.11 19.73
C ILE A 271 -4.44 -21.97 19.91
N VAL A 272 -3.78 -21.16 19.08
CA VAL A 272 -2.32 -21.07 19.09
C VAL A 272 -1.80 -20.22 20.25
N ASN A 273 -2.60 -19.27 20.76
CA ASN A 273 -2.17 -18.36 21.81
C ASN A 273 -1.59 -19.08 23.06
N PRO A 274 -2.29 -20.06 23.68
CA PRO A 274 -1.78 -20.77 24.86
C PRO A 274 -0.51 -21.59 24.59
N SER A 275 -0.34 -22.09 23.37
CA SER A 275 0.78 -22.97 22.98
C SER A 275 2.10 -22.22 22.80
N PHE A 276 2.07 -20.89 22.63
CA PHE A 276 3.27 -20.06 22.40
C PHE A 276 3.28 -18.83 23.30
N PRO A 277 3.42 -18.97 24.63
CA PRO A 277 3.23 -17.88 25.58
C PRO A 277 4.27 -16.75 25.50
N LYS A 278 5.40 -16.99 24.82
CA LYS A 278 6.48 -15.99 24.64
C LYS A 278 6.26 -15.08 23.42
N ILE A 279 5.27 -15.38 22.58
CA ILE A 279 4.99 -14.63 21.36
C ILE A 279 3.99 -13.52 21.65
N ASN A 280 4.23 -12.35 21.05
CA ASN A 280 3.25 -11.27 21.05
C ASN A 280 2.14 -11.59 20.04
N HIS A 281 1.09 -12.28 20.51
CA HIS A 281 -0.04 -12.71 19.66
C HIS A 281 -0.88 -11.54 19.14
N GLU A 282 -0.93 -10.43 19.86
CA GLU A 282 -1.59 -9.21 19.39
C GLU A 282 -0.86 -8.62 18.18
N LEU A 283 0.46 -8.47 18.28
CA LEU A 283 1.31 -8.02 17.17
C LEU A 283 1.23 -9.01 16.00
N ARG A 284 1.26 -10.31 16.29
CA ARG A 284 1.14 -11.35 15.27
C ARG A 284 -0.19 -11.27 14.53
N PHE A 285 -1.29 -11.06 15.25
CA PHE A 285 -2.60 -10.88 14.63
C PHE A 285 -2.59 -9.65 13.72
N LEU A 286 -2.10 -8.50 14.23
CA LEU A 286 -2.00 -7.25 13.47
C LEU A 286 -1.18 -7.43 12.17
N LEU A 287 0.02 -8.01 12.25
CA LEU A 287 0.90 -8.15 11.09
C LEU A 287 0.50 -9.31 10.17
N GLY A 288 -0.23 -10.30 10.69
CA GLY A 288 -0.73 -11.43 9.91
C GLY A 288 -1.91 -11.07 8.99
N HIS A 289 -2.71 -10.06 9.35
CA HIS A 289 -3.97 -9.77 8.67
C HIS A 289 -3.96 -8.43 7.92
N GLN A 290 -3.73 -7.32 8.63
CA GLN A 290 -3.94 -5.99 8.08
C GLN A 290 -3.08 -5.68 6.84
N PRO A 291 -1.77 -6.00 6.76
CA PRO A 291 -0.97 -5.65 5.57
C PRO A 291 -1.52 -6.23 4.26
N THR A 292 -1.95 -7.50 4.28
CA THR A 292 -2.54 -8.16 3.11
C THR A 292 -3.95 -7.64 2.84
N ALA A 293 -4.78 -7.46 3.87
CA ALA A 293 -6.11 -6.88 3.72
C ALA A 293 -6.05 -5.48 3.10
N TYR A 294 -5.17 -4.60 3.61
CA TYR A 294 -4.96 -3.26 3.09
C TYR A 294 -4.47 -3.26 1.64
N SER A 295 -3.63 -4.24 1.25
CA SER A 295 -3.16 -4.34 -0.13
C SER A 295 -4.27 -4.55 -1.15
N GLU A 296 -5.38 -5.17 -0.75
CA GLU A 296 -6.55 -5.35 -1.61
C GLU A 296 -7.54 -4.19 -1.44
N ASP A 297 -7.81 -3.80 -0.20
CA ASP A 297 -8.87 -2.84 0.13
C ASP A 297 -8.52 -1.38 -0.24
N ARG A 298 -7.23 -1.04 -0.28
CA ARG A 298 -6.77 0.27 -0.78
C ARG A 298 -6.81 0.38 -2.31
N SER A 299 -6.90 -0.75 -3.01
CA SER A 299 -6.73 -0.81 -4.47
C SER A 299 -8.01 -0.41 -5.21
N GLU A 300 -7.87 -0.09 -6.49
CA GLU A 300 -9.02 0.13 -7.40
C GLU A 300 -9.87 -1.14 -7.60
N GLY A 301 -9.41 -2.31 -7.12
CA GLY A 301 -10.09 -3.60 -7.24
C GLY A 301 -10.77 -4.10 -5.96
N SER A 302 -10.93 -3.27 -4.92
CA SER A 302 -11.60 -3.69 -3.67
C SER A 302 -13.02 -4.23 -3.90
N HIS A 303 -13.47 -5.10 -3.00
CA HIS A 303 -14.80 -5.71 -3.00
C HIS A 303 -15.27 -5.98 -1.55
N PRO A 304 -16.60 -6.14 -1.32
CA PRO A 304 -17.12 -6.51 0.00
C PRO A 304 -16.68 -7.93 0.43
N ILE A 305 -16.81 -8.25 1.72
CA ILE A 305 -16.55 -9.60 2.24
C ILE A 305 -17.57 -10.59 1.64
N GLN A 306 -18.86 -10.30 1.78
CA GLN A 306 -19.92 -11.07 1.14
C GLN A 306 -20.07 -10.60 -0.31
N GLN A 307 -19.99 -11.53 -1.25
CA GLN A 307 -20.06 -11.25 -2.68
C GLN A 307 -21.16 -12.08 -3.31
N GLU A 308 -21.92 -11.48 -4.22
CA GLU A 308 -22.92 -12.22 -4.99
C GLU A 308 -22.29 -13.33 -5.81
N LEU A 309 -22.96 -14.48 -5.90
CA LEU A 309 -22.49 -15.64 -6.68
C LEU A 309 -23.66 -16.38 -7.33
N GLU A 310 -23.87 -16.14 -8.62
CA GLU A 310 -24.94 -16.80 -9.39
C GLU A 310 -24.65 -18.30 -9.67
N ASN A 311 -23.38 -18.67 -9.86
CA ASN A 311 -23.00 -20.01 -10.30
C ASN A 311 -21.68 -20.48 -9.66
N LEU A 312 -21.67 -21.72 -9.16
CA LEU A 312 -20.53 -22.34 -8.48
C LEU A 312 -19.27 -22.44 -9.32
N LYS A 313 -19.38 -22.47 -10.66
CA LYS A 313 -18.22 -22.42 -11.55
C LYS A 313 -17.31 -21.21 -11.33
N ASN A 314 -17.87 -20.16 -10.71
CA ASN A 314 -17.16 -18.93 -10.39
C ASN A 314 -16.82 -18.83 -8.90
N ALA A 315 -17.13 -19.81 -8.05
CA ALA A 315 -16.89 -19.74 -6.60
C ALA A 315 -15.40 -19.55 -6.28
N GLY A 316 -14.50 -20.13 -7.08
CA GLY A 316 -13.05 -19.98 -6.91
C GLY A 316 -12.57 -18.53 -7.04
N SER A 317 -13.33 -17.68 -7.74
CA SER A 317 -12.99 -16.27 -7.90
C SER A 317 -13.29 -15.41 -6.66
N LEU A 318 -14.01 -15.93 -5.66
CA LEU A 318 -14.33 -15.21 -4.43
C LEU A 318 -13.17 -15.18 -3.44
N TYR A 319 -12.30 -16.19 -3.46
CA TYR A 319 -11.18 -16.31 -2.54
C TYR A 319 -10.13 -15.21 -2.79
N GLY A 320 -9.68 -14.56 -1.71
CA GLY A 320 -8.75 -13.43 -1.72
C GLY A 320 -8.43 -12.93 -0.32
N GLY A 321 -7.49 -11.99 -0.21
CA GLY A 321 -7.05 -11.38 1.05
C GLY A 321 -8.17 -10.74 1.86
N ILE A 322 -9.21 -10.18 1.25
CA ILE A 322 -10.38 -9.67 2.00
C ILE A 322 -11.05 -10.80 2.82
N ILE A 323 -11.27 -11.98 2.23
CA ILE A 323 -11.89 -13.11 2.94
C ILE A 323 -10.96 -13.66 4.02
N TYR A 324 -9.68 -13.87 3.70
CA TYR A 324 -8.75 -14.52 4.62
C TYR A 324 -8.21 -13.57 5.70
N GLN A 325 -8.19 -12.26 5.45
CA GLN A 325 -7.44 -11.31 6.25
C GLN A 325 -8.29 -10.16 6.80
N LYS A 326 -9.18 -9.54 6.01
CA LYS A 326 -10.10 -8.52 6.56
C LYS A 326 -11.16 -9.16 7.46
N ALA A 327 -11.75 -10.27 7.02
CA ALA A 327 -12.85 -10.89 7.77
C ALA A 327 -12.45 -11.28 9.21
N PRO A 328 -11.26 -11.85 9.51
CA PRO A 328 -10.88 -12.12 10.90
C PRO A 328 -10.76 -10.86 11.77
N VAL A 329 -10.30 -9.74 11.20
CA VAL A 329 -10.28 -8.44 11.90
C VAL A 329 -11.70 -8.00 12.24
N VAL A 330 -12.63 -8.14 11.29
CA VAL A 330 -14.07 -7.90 11.48
C VAL A 330 -14.66 -8.81 12.56
N MET A 331 -14.21 -10.06 12.68
CA MET A 331 -14.63 -10.94 13.78
C MET A 331 -14.07 -10.51 15.14
N ARG A 332 -12.85 -9.96 15.21
CA ARG A 332 -12.35 -9.38 16.46
C ARG A 332 -13.10 -8.10 16.85
N GLN A 333 -13.52 -7.30 15.88
CA GLN A 333 -14.44 -6.17 16.13
C GLN A 333 -15.78 -6.68 16.70
N LEU A 334 -16.35 -7.72 16.10
CA LEU A 334 -17.59 -8.33 16.58
C LEU A 334 -17.46 -8.89 18.00
N GLU A 335 -16.39 -9.64 18.28
CA GLU A 335 -16.12 -10.15 19.63
C GLU A 335 -15.88 -9.01 20.62
N ALA A 336 -15.19 -7.94 20.25
CA ALA A 336 -14.97 -6.79 21.12
C ALA A 336 -16.29 -6.08 21.49
N MET A 337 -17.26 -6.03 20.57
CA MET A 337 -18.59 -5.49 20.83
C MET A 337 -19.46 -6.40 21.72
N MET A 338 -19.35 -7.71 21.55
CA MET A 338 -20.20 -8.69 22.26
C MET A 338 -19.61 -9.16 23.59
N GLY A 339 -18.28 -9.21 23.71
CA GLY A 339 -17.56 -9.94 24.74
C GLY A 339 -17.38 -11.42 24.41
N GLU A 340 -16.25 -12.01 24.83
CA GLU A 340 -15.85 -13.39 24.50
C GLU A 340 -16.88 -14.44 24.93
N ASP A 341 -17.44 -14.31 26.14
CA ASP A 341 -18.39 -15.29 26.68
C ASP A 341 -19.71 -15.33 25.89
N GLN A 342 -20.21 -14.17 25.47
CA GLN A 342 -21.45 -14.06 24.70
C GLN A 342 -21.23 -14.54 23.27
N MET A 343 -20.08 -14.17 22.66
CA MET A 343 -19.67 -14.67 21.36
C MET A 343 -19.60 -16.20 21.37
N ARG A 344 -18.95 -16.80 22.37
CA ARG A 344 -18.86 -18.25 22.53
C ARG A 344 -20.25 -18.89 22.64
N LYS A 345 -21.13 -18.38 23.51
CA LYS A 345 -22.51 -18.91 23.65
C LYS A 345 -23.29 -18.88 22.34
N GLY A 346 -23.23 -17.76 21.61
CA GLY A 346 -23.88 -17.61 20.32
C GLY A 346 -23.35 -18.60 19.28
N LEU A 347 -22.03 -18.80 19.20
CA LEU A 347 -21.44 -19.80 18.31
C LEU A 347 -21.78 -21.24 18.70
N GLN A 348 -21.90 -21.55 19.99
CA GLN A 348 -22.38 -22.86 20.43
C GLN A 348 -23.85 -23.10 20.03
N GLU A 349 -24.72 -22.10 20.16
CA GLU A 349 -26.11 -22.19 19.68
C GLU A 349 -26.15 -22.40 18.17
N TYR A 350 -25.38 -21.63 17.41
CA TYR A 350 -25.25 -21.76 15.95
C TYR A 350 -24.84 -23.18 15.53
N LEU A 351 -23.73 -23.70 16.08
CA LEU A 351 -23.23 -25.03 15.71
C LEU A 351 -24.20 -26.16 16.07
N ARG A 352 -24.89 -26.07 17.22
CA ARG A 352 -25.91 -27.06 17.61
C ARG A 352 -27.15 -26.99 16.72
N THR A 353 -27.59 -25.79 16.38
CA THR A 353 -28.81 -25.56 15.57
C THR A 353 -28.65 -26.08 14.15
N TYR A 354 -27.47 -25.88 13.55
CA TYR A 354 -27.23 -26.21 12.14
C TYR A 354 -26.34 -27.44 11.92
N SER A 355 -26.13 -28.25 12.96
CA SER A 355 -25.26 -29.43 12.93
C SER A 355 -25.62 -30.39 11.78
N TYR A 356 -24.62 -30.76 10.97
CA TYR A 356 -24.75 -31.55 9.73
C TYR A 356 -25.70 -30.94 8.68
N GLY A 357 -25.99 -29.64 8.79
CA GLY A 357 -26.82 -28.87 7.89
C GLY A 357 -26.07 -27.68 7.31
N ASN A 358 -26.85 -26.67 6.93
CA ASN A 358 -26.36 -25.44 6.31
C ASN A 358 -26.92 -24.20 6.99
N ALA A 359 -26.16 -23.11 6.95
CA ALA A 359 -26.58 -21.81 7.45
C ALA A 359 -26.14 -20.65 6.55
N THR A 360 -26.83 -19.52 6.64
CA THR A 360 -26.44 -18.24 6.03
C THR A 360 -25.80 -17.31 7.06
N TRP A 361 -25.13 -16.25 6.59
CA TRP A 361 -24.62 -15.21 7.48
C TRP A 361 -25.74 -14.54 8.28
N ASP A 362 -26.87 -14.22 7.65
CA ASP A 362 -27.99 -13.55 8.31
C ASP A 362 -28.61 -14.41 9.43
N GLN A 363 -28.61 -15.74 9.25
CA GLN A 363 -29.04 -16.67 10.30
C GLN A 363 -28.08 -16.68 11.49
N LEU A 364 -26.77 -16.59 11.25
CA LEU A 364 -25.80 -16.46 12.32
C LEU A 364 -25.94 -15.11 13.03
N ILE A 365 -26.03 -13.99 12.29
CA ILE A 365 -26.27 -12.67 12.88
C ILE A 365 -27.53 -12.68 13.74
N ALA A 366 -28.64 -13.25 13.27
CA ALA A 366 -29.87 -13.35 14.06
C ALA A 366 -29.71 -14.15 15.36
N ILE A 367 -28.77 -15.11 15.43
CA ILE A 367 -28.43 -15.80 16.68
C ILE A 367 -27.58 -14.90 17.57
N LEU A 368 -26.54 -14.29 17.02
CA LEU A 368 -25.60 -13.44 17.77
C LEU A 368 -26.27 -12.17 18.33
N ASP A 369 -27.23 -11.60 17.60
CA ASP A 369 -27.96 -10.37 17.96
C ASP A 369 -28.73 -10.54 19.28
N LYS A 370 -29.20 -11.76 19.59
CA LYS A 370 -29.84 -12.09 20.89
C LYS A 370 -28.91 -11.88 22.09
N TYR A 371 -27.59 -11.89 21.85
CA TYR A 371 -26.55 -11.80 22.86
C TYR A 371 -25.77 -10.48 22.79
N CYS A 372 -26.12 -9.57 21.88
CA CYS A 372 -25.44 -8.30 21.68
C CYS A 372 -26.39 -7.12 21.97
N PRO A 373 -25.97 -6.11 22.75
CA PRO A 373 -26.80 -4.93 22.98
C PRO A 373 -26.82 -3.95 21.78
N LYS A 374 -25.95 -4.13 20.79
CA LYS A 374 -25.83 -3.29 19.59
C LYS A 374 -26.54 -3.97 18.41
N ASP A 375 -27.05 -3.16 17.48
CA ASP A 375 -27.64 -3.63 16.23
C ASP A 375 -26.56 -4.25 15.33
N LEU A 376 -26.46 -5.59 15.37
CA LEU A 376 -25.50 -6.31 14.55
C LEU A 376 -25.90 -6.36 13.08
N ALA A 377 -27.18 -6.20 12.77
CA ALA A 377 -27.64 -6.17 11.39
C ALA A 377 -27.13 -4.91 10.67
N GLU A 378 -27.24 -3.73 11.31
CA GLU A 378 -26.70 -2.48 10.78
C GLU A 378 -25.17 -2.53 10.64
N TRP A 379 -24.47 -3.00 11.69
CA TRP A 379 -23.02 -3.18 11.64
C TRP A 379 -22.60 -4.13 10.51
N SER A 380 -23.32 -5.23 10.35
CA SER A 380 -23.09 -6.21 9.28
C SER A 380 -23.29 -5.60 7.90
N GLN A 381 -24.28 -4.71 7.70
CA GLN A 381 -24.46 -4.06 6.40
C GLN A 381 -23.22 -3.28 5.99
N VAL A 382 -22.52 -2.66 6.95
CA VAL A 382 -21.33 -1.87 6.65
C VAL A 382 -20.11 -2.78 6.49
N TRP A 383 -19.78 -3.58 7.50
CA TRP A 383 -18.51 -4.30 7.52
C TRP A 383 -18.43 -5.49 6.56
N VAL A 384 -19.56 -6.13 6.28
CA VAL A 384 -19.60 -7.37 5.48
C VAL A 384 -20.00 -7.09 4.03
N ARG A 385 -20.92 -6.15 3.80
CA ARG A 385 -21.56 -5.94 2.49
C ARG A 385 -21.07 -4.70 1.73
N GLU A 386 -20.28 -3.81 2.34
CA GLU A 386 -19.64 -2.71 1.64
C GLU A 386 -18.17 -3.01 1.32
N ALA A 387 -17.71 -2.55 0.15
CA ALA A 387 -16.29 -2.49 -0.17
C ALA A 387 -15.65 -1.23 0.43
N GLY A 388 -14.34 -1.27 0.66
CA GLY A 388 -13.55 -0.09 0.96
C GLY A 388 -12.88 -0.14 2.33
N MET A 389 -11.82 0.67 2.41
CA MET A 389 -11.02 0.88 3.61
C MET A 389 -11.46 2.18 4.32
N PRO A 390 -11.74 2.16 5.64
CA PRO A 390 -12.04 3.37 6.40
C PRO A 390 -10.89 4.37 6.34
N ARG A 391 -11.22 5.67 6.30
CA ARG A 391 -10.24 6.77 6.31
C ARG A 391 -10.55 7.75 7.42
N PHE A 392 -9.51 8.07 8.19
CA PHE A 392 -9.60 8.89 9.39
C PHE A 392 -8.59 10.04 9.39
N ALA A 393 -8.94 11.11 10.08
CA ALA A 393 -8.03 12.17 10.49
C ALA A 393 -8.24 12.49 11.97
N LEU A 394 -7.16 12.82 12.68
CA LEU A 394 -7.22 13.19 14.09
C LEU A 394 -6.94 14.69 14.24
N GLU A 395 -7.90 15.43 14.80
CA GLU A 395 -7.73 16.83 15.16
C GLU A 395 -7.48 16.95 16.66
N GLN A 396 -6.44 17.69 17.04
CA GLN A 396 -6.13 17.97 18.43
C GLN A 396 -6.57 19.38 18.81
N ILE A 397 -7.51 19.50 19.75
CA ILE A 397 -8.01 20.78 20.25
C ILE A 397 -7.56 20.98 21.68
N GLY A 398 -6.94 22.11 21.95
CA GLY A 398 -6.50 22.47 23.28
C GLY A 398 -6.27 23.95 23.42
N ASN A 399 -5.85 24.34 24.62
CA ASN A 399 -5.45 25.69 24.97
C ASN A 399 -3.98 25.70 25.40
N GLY A 400 -3.45 26.85 25.82
CA GLY A 400 -2.05 26.97 26.26
C GLY A 400 -1.65 26.06 27.45
N GLN A 401 -2.59 25.34 28.07
CA GLN A 401 -2.37 24.46 29.21
C GLN A 401 -2.46 22.95 28.85
N GLY A 402 -2.96 22.57 27.68
CA GLY A 402 -3.06 21.17 27.25
C GLY A 402 -4.26 20.87 26.34
N LEU A 403 -4.52 19.58 26.14
CA LEU A 403 -5.66 19.07 25.37
C LEU A 403 -6.98 19.35 26.10
N GLU A 404 -7.94 19.90 25.37
CA GLU A 404 -9.35 19.99 25.80
C GLU A 404 -10.16 18.81 25.27
N LYS A 405 -9.95 18.46 24.00
CA LYS A 405 -10.53 17.30 23.34
C LYS A 405 -9.75 16.88 22.10
N LEU A 406 -9.95 15.64 21.68
CA LEU A 406 -9.54 15.17 20.36
C LEU A 406 -10.79 14.88 19.52
N ILE A 407 -10.68 15.06 18.20
CA ILE A 407 -11.76 14.73 17.26
C ILE A 407 -11.21 13.76 16.23
N VAL A 408 -11.84 12.59 16.12
CA VAL A 408 -11.65 11.72 14.96
C VAL A 408 -12.67 12.13 13.90
N ARG A 409 -12.19 12.48 12.71
CA ARG A 409 -13.01 12.66 11.51
C ARG A 409 -12.92 11.44 10.64
N GLN A 410 -14.04 11.07 10.04
CA GLN A 410 -14.15 9.94 9.15
C GLN A 410 -14.67 10.38 7.77
N GLU A 411 -14.02 9.90 6.71
CA GLU A 411 -14.51 10.06 5.34
C GLU A 411 -15.51 8.94 4.96
N LYS A 412 -16.48 9.27 4.10
CA LYS A 412 -17.40 8.27 3.53
C LYS A 412 -16.70 7.50 2.40
N THR A 413 -16.04 6.39 2.74
CA THR A 413 -15.33 5.55 1.77
C THR A 413 -16.13 4.35 1.27
N SER A 414 -17.25 4.01 1.91
CA SER A 414 -18.16 2.97 1.43
C SER A 414 -18.93 3.42 0.19
N ALA A 415 -19.28 2.48 -0.69
CA ALA A 415 -20.02 2.78 -1.91
C ALA A 415 -21.43 3.34 -1.61
N ALA A 416 -22.06 2.86 -0.53
CA ALA A 416 -23.36 3.36 -0.06
C ALA A 416 -23.27 4.68 0.74
N GLY A 417 -22.09 5.28 0.92
CA GLY A 417 -21.94 6.55 1.66
C GLY A 417 -22.23 6.45 3.16
N LYS A 418 -22.01 5.26 3.74
CA LYS A 418 -22.07 4.96 5.18
C LYS A 418 -20.70 5.15 5.85
N TYR A 419 -20.74 5.42 7.15
CA TYR A 419 -19.55 5.42 8.01
C TYR A 419 -19.29 4.01 8.54
N TRP A 420 -18.03 3.71 8.85
CA TRP A 420 -17.53 2.48 9.42
C TRP A 420 -17.48 2.61 10.95
N PRO A 421 -18.46 2.05 11.69
CA PRO A 421 -18.41 2.05 13.14
C PRO A 421 -17.35 1.05 13.63
N GLU A 422 -16.41 1.48 14.46
CA GLU A 422 -15.28 0.64 14.90
C GLU A 422 -14.89 0.89 16.35
N GLN A 423 -14.54 -0.17 17.08
CA GLN A 423 -13.83 -0.06 18.35
C GLN A 423 -12.31 -0.15 18.13
N THR A 424 -11.59 0.90 18.51
CA THR A 424 -10.14 0.99 18.36
C THR A 424 -9.48 1.53 19.63
N ARG A 425 -8.15 1.67 19.61
CA ARG A 425 -7.36 2.24 20.69
C ARG A 425 -6.46 3.34 20.15
N LEU A 426 -6.59 4.54 20.70
CA LEU A 426 -5.68 5.66 20.48
C LEU A 426 -4.50 5.57 21.47
N ALA A 427 -3.28 5.64 20.95
CA ALA A 427 -2.06 5.76 21.74
C ALA A 427 -1.51 7.18 21.64
N LEU A 428 -1.33 7.85 22.78
CA LEU A 428 -0.70 9.17 22.91
C LEU A 428 0.68 9.01 23.51
N PHE A 429 1.71 9.42 22.77
CA PHE A 429 3.11 9.25 23.14
C PHE A 429 3.63 10.49 23.86
N TYR A 430 4.23 10.28 25.03
CA TYR A 430 4.94 11.29 25.82
C TYR A 430 6.41 10.88 25.97
N PRO A 431 7.30 11.75 26.49
CA PRO A 431 8.72 11.43 26.63
C PRO A 431 9.00 10.09 27.33
N ASP A 432 8.28 9.81 28.42
CA ASP A 432 8.55 8.65 29.28
C ASP A 432 7.36 7.68 29.44
N SER A 433 6.25 7.92 28.73
CA SER A 433 5.03 7.12 28.87
C SER A 433 4.16 7.12 27.62
N VAL A 434 3.28 6.12 27.49
CA VAL A 434 2.23 6.09 26.48
C VAL A 434 0.88 6.00 27.17
N ALA A 435 -0.03 6.92 26.87
CA ALA A 435 -1.41 6.82 27.33
C ALA A 435 -2.26 6.10 26.28
N HIS A 436 -3.08 5.16 26.73
CA HIS A 436 -3.98 4.38 25.88
C HIS A 436 -5.43 4.75 26.15
N ILE A 437 -6.14 5.13 25.10
CA ILE A 437 -7.53 5.58 25.19
C ILE A 437 -8.39 4.66 24.29
N PRO A 438 -9.36 3.93 24.84
CA PRO A 438 -10.36 3.24 24.04
C PRO A 438 -11.19 4.26 23.26
N VAL A 439 -11.41 4.01 21.97
CA VAL A 439 -12.18 4.88 21.09
C VAL A 439 -13.23 4.06 20.36
N GLU A 440 -14.47 4.52 20.42
CA GLU A 440 -15.56 4.01 19.60
C GLU A 440 -15.84 5.03 18.51
N ILE A 441 -15.37 4.77 17.30
CA ILE A 441 -15.56 5.65 16.16
C ILE A 441 -16.98 5.46 15.63
N VAL A 442 -17.75 6.54 15.61
CA VAL A 442 -19.12 6.58 15.10
C VAL A 442 -19.35 7.84 14.27
N GLY A 443 -20.05 7.66 13.14
CA GLY A 443 -20.42 8.75 12.25
C GLY A 443 -19.23 9.50 11.64
N GLU A 444 -19.51 10.73 11.21
CA GLU A 444 -18.52 11.63 10.61
C GLU A 444 -17.47 12.11 11.61
N LYS A 445 -17.91 12.33 12.85
CA LYS A 445 -17.15 13.02 13.88
C LYS A 445 -17.33 12.32 15.21
N THR A 446 -16.24 11.86 15.80
CA THR A 446 -16.22 11.29 17.15
C THR A 446 -15.36 12.16 18.07
N GLU A 447 -15.96 12.72 19.12
CA GLU A 447 -15.23 13.51 20.11
C GLU A 447 -14.72 12.62 21.26
N ILE A 448 -13.43 12.76 21.58
CA ILE A 448 -12.77 12.04 22.66
C ILE A 448 -12.48 13.06 23.77
N ASN A 449 -13.43 13.19 24.71
CA ASN A 449 -13.34 14.14 25.82
C ASN A 449 -12.52 13.62 27.02
N ALA A 450 -12.24 12.30 27.06
CA ALA A 450 -11.46 11.66 28.13
C ALA A 450 -10.02 12.20 28.25
N VAL A 451 -9.54 12.92 27.23
CA VAL A 451 -8.20 13.54 27.17
C VAL A 451 -8.13 14.94 27.78
N LYS A 452 -9.24 15.47 28.29
CA LYS A 452 -9.26 16.81 28.88
C LYS A 452 -8.25 16.90 30.03
N GLY A 453 -7.33 17.86 29.93
CA GLY A 453 -6.26 18.07 30.90
C GLY A 453 -4.98 17.25 30.64
N TYR A 454 -4.95 16.41 29.60
CA TYR A 454 -3.73 15.78 29.15
C TYR A 454 -2.82 16.84 28.51
N ALA A 455 -1.51 16.72 28.69
CA ALA A 455 -0.57 17.54 27.92
C ALA A 455 -0.66 17.19 26.42
N PHE A 456 -0.27 18.12 25.55
CA PHE A 456 -0.12 17.81 24.13
C PHE A 456 0.95 16.71 23.95
N PRO A 457 0.63 15.61 23.25
CA PRO A 457 1.55 14.50 23.09
C PRO A 457 2.66 14.82 22.09
N SER A 458 3.77 14.09 22.22
CA SER A 458 4.86 14.05 21.23
C SER A 458 4.42 13.41 19.92
N ALA A 459 3.46 12.49 19.96
CA ALA A 459 2.82 11.87 18.79
C ALA A 459 1.50 11.19 19.16
N SER A 460 0.64 10.96 18.18
CA SER A 460 -0.65 10.28 18.33
C SER A 460 -0.80 9.17 17.28
N LEU A 461 -1.32 8.01 17.68
CA LEU A 461 -1.59 6.87 16.80
C LEU A 461 -2.99 6.30 17.07
N LEU A 462 -3.94 6.50 16.16
CA LEU A 462 -5.36 6.13 16.36
C LEU A 462 -5.66 4.62 16.24
N LEU A 463 -4.97 3.94 15.33
CA LEU A 463 -5.24 2.52 15.02
C LEU A 463 -4.21 1.63 15.75
N ALA A 464 -4.12 1.78 17.07
CA ALA A 464 -3.10 1.16 17.91
C ALA A 464 -3.56 -0.15 18.60
N SER A 465 -4.41 -0.93 17.94
CA SER A 465 -4.83 -2.25 18.42
C SER A 465 -5.00 -3.27 17.28
N PRO A 466 -4.92 -4.57 17.54
CA PRO A 466 -5.00 -5.59 16.49
C PRO A 466 -6.37 -5.71 15.82
N GLN A 467 -7.45 -5.24 16.46
CA GLN A 467 -8.77 -5.17 15.84
C GLN A 467 -8.94 -3.91 14.97
N SER A 468 -8.04 -2.93 15.08
CA SER A 468 -8.15 -1.68 14.35
C SER A 468 -8.05 -1.88 12.84
N TYR A 469 -8.83 -1.14 12.05
CA TYR A 469 -8.81 -1.28 10.59
C TYR A 469 -9.01 0.06 9.86
N GLY A 470 -8.09 0.38 8.94
CA GLY A 470 -8.19 1.55 8.06
C GLY A 470 -6.91 2.35 7.95
N PHE A 471 -7.03 3.53 7.34
CA PHE A 471 -5.95 4.51 7.23
C PHE A 471 -6.30 5.75 8.05
N CYS A 472 -5.46 6.09 9.02
CA CYS A 472 -5.53 7.37 9.71
C CYS A 472 -4.34 8.23 9.27
N ARG A 473 -4.61 9.37 8.65
CA ARG A 473 -3.57 10.32 8.26
C ARG A 473 -2.79 10.77 9.50
N LEU A 474 -1.46 10.76 9.40
CA LEU A 474 -0.60 11.23 10.49
C LEU A 474 -0.48 12.76 10.44
N ASP A 475 -0.64 13.42 11.59
CA ASP A 475 -0.24 14.83 11.69
C ASP A 475 1.29 14.97 11.57
N MET A 476 1.78 16.16 11.20
CA MET A 476 3.22 16.38 10.95
C MET A 476 4.10 16.06 12.16
N ARG A 477 3.57 16.24 13.38
CA ARG A 477 4.29 15.92 14.62
C ARG A 477 4.46 14.41 14.75
N SER A 478 3.38 13.67 14.57
CA SER A 478 3.34 12.20 14.66
C SER A 478 4.15 11.55 13.54
N LEU A 479 4.04 12.07 12.30
CA LEU A 479 4.86 11.62 11.17
C LEU A 479 6.36 11.78 11.46
N THR A 480 6.78 12.98 11.90
CA THR A 480 8.18 13.25 12.23
C THR A 480 8.67 12.38 13.39
N TYR A 481 7.83 12.18 14.41
CA TYR A 481 8.14 11.34 15.54
C TYR A 481 8.31 9.88 15.12
N PHE A 482 7.37 9.30 14.37
CA PHE A 482 7.47 7.89 13.97
C PHE A 482 8.60 7.63 12.98
N LEU A 483 8.93 8.58 12.10
CA LEU A 483 10.09 8.44 11.21
C LEU A 483 11.42 8.29 11.98
N LYS A 484 11.56 8.95 13.16
CA LYS A 484 12.83 9.02 13.90
C LYS A 484 12.87 8.20 15.20
N GLN A 485 11.75 8.15 15.92
CA GLN A 485 11.67 7.64 17.29
C GLN A 485 11.03 6.27 17.41
N THR A 486 10.49 5.69 16.33
CA THR A 486 9.89 4.34 16.37
C THR A 486 10.79 3.28 17.02
N PRO A 487 12.12 3.24 16.79
CA PRO A 487 13.01 2.29 17.48
C PRO A 487 13.02 2.40 19.02
N LYS A 488 12.61 3.54 19.58
CA LYS A 488 12.58 3.80 21.03
C LYS A 488 11.25 3.45 21.68
N ILE A 489 10.20 3.18 20.90
CA ILE A 489 8.90 2.75 21.44
C ILE A 489 9.08 1.37 22.07
N ALA A 490 8.83 1.23 23.37
CA ALA A 490 9.09 -0.01 24.10
C ALA A 490 8.18 -1.17 23.65
N ASP A 491 6.90 -0.90 23.45
CA ASP A 491 5.90 -1.90 23.06
C ASP A 491 6.06 -2.32 21.59
N PRO A 492 6.36 -3.61 21.30
CA PRO A 492 6.47 -4.09 19.93
C PRO A 492 5.18 -3.97 19.11
N LEU A 493 3.99 -4.07 19.73
CA LEU A 493 2.71 -3.87 19.05
C LEU A 493 2.60 -2.45 18.50
N LEU A 494 2.90 -1.45 19.33
CA LEU A 494 2.89 -0.04 18.93
C LEU A 494 3.96 0.26 17.87
N ARG A 495 5.15 -0.35 17.96
CA ARG A 495 6.17 -0.26 16.89
C ARG A 495 5.63 -0.79 15.57
N GLY A 496 5.03 -1.98 15.58
CA GLY A 496 4.45 -2.60 14.38
C GLY A 496 3.33 -1.76 13.77
N ALA A 497 2.41 -1.26 14.61
CA ALA A 497 1.31 -0.38 14.20
C ALA A 497 1.80 0.98 13.64
N ALA A 498 2.80 1.60 14.27
CA ALA A 498 3.41 2.83 13.76
C ALA A 498 4.11 2.61 12.41
N ARG A 499 4.78 1.47 12.22
CA ARG A 499 5.40 1.09 10.92
C ARG A 499 4.37 0.81 9.84
N MET A 500 3.21 0.26 10.19
CA MET A 500 2.10 0.16 9.26
C MET A 500 1.57 1.54 8.87
N ALA A 501 1.33 2.42 9.85
CA ALA A 501 0.84 3.77 9.59
C ALA A 501 1.79 4.56 8.67
N LEU A 502 3.11 4.47 8.87
CA LEU A 502 4.11 5.08 7.98
C LEU A 502 4.07 4.52 6.55
N MET A 503 3.87 3.21 6.40
CA MET A 503 3.75 2.59 5.08
C MET A 503 2.48 3.03 4.36
N GLU A 504 1.34 3.11 5.07
CA GLU A 504 0.09 3.61 4.50
C GLU A 504 0.20 5.10 4.16
N GLU A 505 0.80 5.92 5.02
CA GLU A 505 1.09 7.33 4.75
C GLU A 505 1.94 7.46 3.47
N PHE A 506 2.98 6.64 3.31
CA PHE A 506 3.79 6.60 2.10
C PHE A 506 2.99 6.25 0.84
N LEU A 507 2.12 5.25 0.92
CA LEU A 507 1.32 4.80 -0.21
C LEU A 507 0.19 5.80 -0.57
N HIS A 508 -0.34 6.55 0.39
CA HIS A 508 -1.46 7.47 0.23
C HIS A 508 -1.04 8.92 -0.06
N GLU A 509 -0.09 9.47 0.72
CA GLU A 509 0.25 10.91 0.76
C GLU A 509 1.55 11.25 0.00
N ALA A 510 2.06 10.29 -0.77
CA ALA A 510 3.17 10.47 -1.71
C ALA A 510 4.48 10.96 -1.08
N MET A 511 4.80 10.47 0.13
CA MET A 511 6.10 10.63 0.79
C MET A 511 7.26 10.16 -0.13
N PRO A 512 8.42 10.84 -0.15
CA PRO A 512 9.56 10.40 -0.94
C PRO A 512 10.06 8.99 -0.54
N PRO A 513 10.33 8.08 -1.49
CA PRO A 513 10.83 6.73 -1.18
C PRO A 513 12.12 6.73 -0.34
N ALA A 514 13.00 7.71 -0.55
CA ALA A 514 14.25 7.85 0.21
C ALA A 514 14.00 8.05 1.72
N THR A 515 12.99 8.84 2.09
CA THR A 515 12.67 9.16 3.50
C THR A 515 12.27 7.91 4.29
N LEU A 516 11.36 7.11 3.73
CA LEU A 516 10.92 5.88 4.41
C LEU A 516 12.03 4.82 4.38
N LEU A 517 12.79 4.73 3.27
CA LEU A 517 13.94 3.84 3.16
C LEU A 517 14.96 4.11 4.26
N GLU A 518 15.37 5.37 4.46
CA GLU A 518 16.32 5.76 5.50
C GLU A 518 15.80 5.45 6.91
N SER A 519 14.53 5.78 7.19
CA SER A 519 13.88 5.46 8.48
C SER A 519 13.89 3.95 8.80
N ILE A 520 13.76 3.09 7.78
CA ILE A 520 13.84 1.64 7.96
C ILE A 520 15.29 1.20 8.23
N LEU A 521 16.26 1.72 7.48
CA LEU A 521 17.67 1.38 7.65
C LEU A 521 18.20 1.78 9.04
N GLU A 522 17.75 2.91 9.58
CA GLU A 522 18.09 3.34 10.94
C GLU A 522 17.46 2.45 12.03
N ALA A 523 16.28 1.87 11.75
CA ALA A 523 15.54 1.08 12.72
C ALA A 523 15.96 -0.39 12.80
N LEU A 524 16.41 -0.96 11.68
CA LEU A 524 16.77 -2.38 11.59
C LEU A 524 17.78 -2.84 12.66
N PRO A 525 18.88 -2.10 12.94
CA PRO A 525 19.83 -2.50 13.99
C PRO A 525 19.25 -2.58 15.40
N ALA A 526 18.25 -1.75 15.69
CA ALA A 526 17.64 -1.66 17.01
C ALA A 526 16.54 -2.72 17.23
N GLU A 527 15.90 -3.20 16.16
CA GLU A 527 14.74 -4.09 16.29
C GLU A 527 15.13 -5.51 16.72
N GLN A 528 14.64 -5.91 17.89
CA GLN A 528 14.88 -7.23 18.46
C GLN A 528 13.68 -8.17 18.28
N GLU A 529 12.45 -7.65 18.13
CA GLU A 529 11.24 -8.45 17.96
C GLU A 529 11.21 -9.10 16.55
N PRO A 530 11.22 -10.44 16.43
CA PRO A 530 11.23 -11.14 15.16
C PRO A 530 10.13 -10.72 14.17
N LEU A 531 8.91 -10.46 14.64
CA LEU A 531 7.78 -10.07 13.78
C LEU A 531 7.98 -8.68 13.15
N ASN A 532 8.39 -7.69 13.96
CA ASN A 532 8.68 -6.34 13.47
C ASN A 532 9.92 -6.30 12.57
N ARG A 533 10.93 -7.13 12.87
CA ARG A 533 12.12 -7.26 12.02
C ARG A 533 11.75 -7.77 10.63
N GLN A 534 10.91 -8.80 10.55
CA GLN A 534 10.40 -9.30 9.26
C GLN A 534 9.61 -8.21 8.53
N GLN A 535 8.71 -7.51 9.21
CA GLN A 535 7.94 -6.39 8.64
C GLN A 535 8.85 -5.30 8.05
N LEU A 536 9.89 -4.88 8.77
CA LEU A 536 10.85 -3.88 8.30
C LEU A 536 11.59 -4.35 7.04
N LEU A 537 12.00 -5.62 6.99
CA LEU A 537 12.71 -6.18 5.84
C LEU A 537 11.79 -6.35 4.61
N ASP A 538 10.51 -6.66 4.82
CA ASP A 538 9.51 -6.74 3.75
C ASP A 538 9.19 -5.34 3.19
N GLN A 539 9.06 -4.34 4.07
CA GLN A 539 8.91 -2.93 3.68
C GLN A 539 10.15 -2.42 2.95
N LEU A 540 11.36 -2.72 3.44
CA LEU A 540 12.63 -2.38 2.80
C LEU A 540 12.69 -2.92 1.38
N GLN A 541 12.41 -4.22 1.19
CA GLN A 541 12.39 -4.85 -0.12
C GLN A 541 11.33 -4.24 -1.04
N THR A 542 10.13 -3.97 -0.52
CA THR A 542 9.04 -3.34 -1.28
C THR A 542 9.45 -1.96 -1.78
N ILE A 543 9.94 -1.09 -0.90
CA ILE A 543 10.36 0.27 -1.26
C ILE A 543 11.52 0.21 -2.26
N TYR A 544 12.54 -0.59 -1.96
CA TYR A 544 13.72 -0.72 -2.80
C TYR A 544 13.40 -1.25 -4.20
N TRP A 545 12.61 -2.31 -4.33
CA TRP A 545 12.33 -2.92 -5.63
C TRP A 545 11.21 -2.25 -6.42
N ARG A 546 10.18 -1.74 -5.75
CA ARG A 546 8.99 -1.20 -6.42
C ARG A 546 9.04 0.30 -6.60
N PHE A 547 9.57 1.04 -5.63
CA PHE A 547 9.43 2.49 -5.59
C PHE A 547 10.74 3.24 -5.83
N ALA A 548 11.88 2.72 -5.39
CA ALA A 548 13.17 3.37 -5.64
C ALA A 548 13.46 3.43 -7.15
N ASP A 549 13.78 4.63 -7.62
CA ASP A 549 14.21 4.85 -8.99
C ASP A 549 15.66 4.34 -9.18
N PRO A 550 16.17 4.28 -10.43
CA PRO A 550 17.53 3.79 -10.67
C PRO A 550 18.62 4.57 -9.91
N GLU A 551 18.41 5.87 -9.67
CA GLU A 551 19.35 6.74 -8.97
C GLU A 551 19.42 6.41 -7.48
N LEU A 552 18.26 6.32 -6.81
CA LEU A 552 18.17 5.94 -5.40
C LEU A 552 18.70 4.52 -5.17
N ARG A 553 18.41 3.57 -6.06
CA ARG A 553 18.98 2.21 -5.95
C ARG A 553 20.50 2.22 -6.11
N LEU A 554 21.01 2.98 -7.08
CA LEU A 554 22.45 3.10 -7.31
C LEU A 554 23.18 3.68 -6.09
N SER A 555 22.61 4.70 -5.44
CA SER A 555 23.20 5.36 -4.27
C SER A 555 23.03 4.59 -2.96
N SER A 556 21.99 3.76 -2.83
CA SER A 556 21.69 3.04 -1.58
C SER A 556 22.14 1.58 -1.52
N LYS A 557 22.30 0.88 -2.66
CA LYS A 557 22.55 -0.58 -2.68
C LYS A 557 23.73 -1.04 -1.81
N ALA A 558 24.88 -0.35 -1.89
CA ALA A 558 26.07 -0.74 -1.15
C ALA A 558 25.87 -0.56 0.36
N LYS A 559 25.21 0.53 0.78
CA LYS A 559 24.87 0.80 2.18
C LYS A 559 23.94 -0.29 2.73
N ILE A 560 22.93 -0.68 1.97
CA ILE A 560 21.96 -1.71 2.37
C ILE A 560 22.64 -3.08 2.48
N GLU A 561 23.44 -3.45 1.48
CA GLU A 561 24.17 -4.72 1.46
C GLU A 561 25.12 -4.87 2.65
N GLU A 562 25.94 -3.85 2.94
CA GLU A 562 26.85 -3.89 4.09
C GLU A 562 26.08 -3.92 5.41
N LEU A 563 25.01 -3.12 5.55
CA LEU A 563 24.16 -3.17 6.75
C LEU A 563 23.58 -4.57 6.99
N LEU A 564 22.96 -5.17 5.97
CA LEU A 564 22.38 -6.50 6.09
C LEU A 564 23.44 -7.57 6.37
N TRP A 565 24.65 -7.41 5.80
CA TRP A 565 25.78 -8.29 6.08
C TRP A 565 26.26 -8.16 7.53
N ASP A 566 26.38 -6.95 8.06
CA ASP A 566 26.77 -6.71 9.44
C ASP A 566 25.72 -7.23 10.43
N LEU A 567 24.44 -7.02 10.13
CA LEU A 567 23.32 -7.58 10.92
C LEU A 567 23.31 -9.12 10.87
N LEU A 568 23.61 -9.70 9.72
CA LEU A 568 23.76 -11.14 9.56
C LEU A 568 24.89 -11.68 10.47
N LEU A 569 26.06 -11.05 10.47
CA LEU A 569 27.21 -11.48 11.26
C LEU A 569 27.01 -11.25 12.77
N SER A 570 26.33 -10.17 13.16
CA SER A 570 26.09 -9.78 14.56
C SER A 570 24.81 -10.37 15.16
N ALA A 571 23.96 -11.02 14.36
CA ALA A 571 22.73 -11.67 14.82
C ALA A 571 23.00 -12.58 16.02
N LYS A 572 22.17 -12.48 17.07
CA LYS A 572 22.35 -13.24 18.32
C LYS A 572 21.87 -14.68 18.22
N ASP A 573 20.85 -14.93 17.40
CA ASP A 573 20.22 -16.23 17.24
C ASP A 573 20.13 -16.64 15.76
N ALA A 574 19.94 -17.94 15.53
CA ALA A 574 19.89 -18.51 14.19
C ALA A 574 18.69 -18.02 13.36
N SER A 575 17.56 -17.71 13.99
CA SER A 575 16.37 -17.20 13.31
C SER A 575 16.64 -15.80 12.75
N ALA A 576 17.20 -14.90 13.57
CA ALA A 576 17.62 -13.58 13.12
C ALA A 576 18.64 -13.64 11.99
N ARG A 577 19.64 -14.52 12.15
CA ARG A 577 20.68 -14.73 11.15
C ARG A 577 20.09 -15.17 9.81
N LEU A 578 19.17 -16.14 9.82
CA LEU A 578 18.51 -16.61 8.62
C LEU A 578 17.65 -15.51 7.97
N THR A 579 16.89 -14.75 8.75
CA THR A 579 16.06 -13.65 8.23
C THR A 579 16.91 -12.57 7.55
N TYR A 580 18.03 -12.14 8.15
CA TYR A 580 18.95 -11.19 7.52
C TYR A 580 19.64 -11.77 6.29
N PHE A 581 20.01 -13.05 6.32
CA PHE A 581 20.57 -13.75 5.16
C PHE A 581 19.59 -13.75 3.98
N SER A 582 18.32 -14.09 4.21
CA SER A 582 17.29 -14.08 3.17
C SER A 582 17.09 -12.69 2.56
N ALA A 583 17.07 -11.64 3.39
CA ALA A 583 17.01 -10.25 2.91
C ALA A 583 18.26 -9.88 2.09
N TYR A 584 19.46 -10.23 2.58
CA TYR A 584 20.72 -10.01 1.87
C TYR A 584 20.76 -10.74 0.52
N GLN A 585 20.34 -12.01 0.47
CA GLN A 585 20.22 -12.79 -0.76
C GLN A 585 19.25 -12.13 -1.76
N SER A 586 18.11 -11.63 -1.28
CA SER A 586 17.12 -10.93 -2.09
C SER A 586 17.66 -9.62 -2.66
N MET A 587 18.42 -8.86 -1.87
CA MET A 587 18.83 -7.49 -2.21
C MET A 587 20.24 -7.34 -2.79
N ALA A 588 21.08 -8.38 -2.76
CA ALA A 588 22.45 -8.31 -3.27
C ALA A 588 22.49 -7.89 -4.75
N GLU A 589 23.15 -6.77 -5.04
CA GLU A 589 23.34 -6.22 -6.37
C GLU A 589 24.79 -6.01 -6.77
N THR A 590 25.62 -5.52 -5.85
CA THR A 590 27.03 -5.27 -6.13
C THR A 590 27.78 -6.58 -6.36
N TRP A 591 28.85 -6.49 -7.16
CA TRP A 591 29.67 -7.65 -7.46
C TRP A 591 30.31 -8.29 -6.22
N PRO A 592 30.86 -7.52 -5.25
CA PRO A 592 31.32 -8.08 -3.98
C PRO A 592 30.22 -8.85 -3.22
N ALA A 593 28.98 -8.35 -3.22
CA ALA A 593 27.87 -9.01 -2.55
C ALA A 593 27.51 -10.34 -3.22
N VAL A 594 27.46 -10.37 -4.56
CA VAL A 594 27.24 -11.61 -5.33
C VAL A 594 28.37 -12.62 -5.12
N GLN A 595 29.61 -12.17 -5.03
CA GLN A 595 30.75 -13.04 -4.72
C GLN A 595 30.67 -13.62 -3.30
N ARG A 596 30.19 -12.88 -2.30
CA ARG A 596 29.90 -13.42 -0.95
C ARG A 596 28.85 -14.53 -1.03
N LEU A 597 27.73 -14.31 -1.74
CA LEU A 597 26.71 -15.35 -1.96
C LEU A 597 27.29 -16.61 -2.62
N ASN A 598 28.08 -16.44 -3.68
CA ASN A 598 28.72 -17.57 -4.37
C ASN A 598 29.69 -18.34 -3.47
N ARG A 599 30.44 -17.65 -2.60
CA ARG A 599 31.34 -18.30 -1.65
C ARG A 599 30.61 -19.06 -0.55
N LEU A 600 29.45 -18.56 -0.11
CA LEU A 600 28.57 -19.28 0.81
C LEU A 600 27.99 -20.54 0.14
N TRP A 601 27.53 -20.40 -1.10
CA TRP A 601 26.97 -21.51 -1.87
C TRP A 601 28.00 -22.62 -2.11
N ASN A 602 29.21 -22.28 -2.57
CA ASN A 602 30.27 -23.25 -2.83
C ASN A 602 31.07 -23.67 -1.58
N ARG A 603 30.65 -23.23 -0.38
CA ARG A 603 31.25 -23.55 0.92
C ARG A 603 32.71 -23.07 1.12
N SER A 604 33.22 -22.17 0.27
CA SER A 604 34.53 -21.51 0.50
C SER A 604 34.46 -20.37 1.52
N LEU A 605 33.25 -19.94 1.88
CA LEU A 605 32.94 -19.07 3.01
C LEU A 605 31.88 -19.77 3.87
N SER A 606 32.04 -19.75 5.19
CA SER A 606 31.02 -20.19 6.14
C SER A 606 30.75 -19.08 7.15
N ILE A 607 29.52 -19.04 7.66
CA ILE A 607 29.12 -18.14 8.73
C ILE A 607 28.67 -19.02 9.90
N THR A 608 29.30 -18.83 11.05
CA THR A 608 28.97 -19.59 12.26
C THR A 608 27.50 -19.41 12.63
N GLY A 609 26.79 -20.52 12.83
CA GLY A 609 25.37 -20.51 13.17
C GLY A 609 24.43 -20.14 12.03
N LEU A 610 24.90 -20.15 10.77
CA LEU A 610 24.07 -20.14 9.57
C LEU A 610 24.22 -21.48 8.84
N THR A 611 23.29 -22.39 9.07
CA THR A 611 23.16 -23.61 8.27
C THR A 611 22.06 -23.40 7.23
N LEU A 612 22.32 -23.77 5.98
CA LEU A 612 21.33 -23.70 4.90
C LEU A 612 20.79 -25.10 4.59
N SER A 613 19.46 -25.24 4.60
CA SER A 613 18.79 -26.46 4.16
C SER A 613 18.98 -26.72 2.67
N GLU A 614 18.64 -27.92 2.21
CA GLU A 614 18.72 -28.25 0.77
C GLU A 614 17.92 -27.26 -0.08
N SER A 615 16.69 -26.92 0.33
CA SER A 615 15.85 -25.92 -0.36
C SER A 615 16.50 -24.53 -0.38
N GLN A 616 17.04 -24.08 0.76
CA GLN A 616 17.71 -22.77 0.85
C GLN A 616 18.98 -22.70 -0.02
N ARG A 617 19.71 -23.81 -0.17
CA ARG A 617 20.85 -23.87 -1.10
C ARG A 617 20.41 -23.82 -2.56
N ILE A 618 19.30 -24.47 -2.91
CA ILE A 618 18.69 -24.36 -4.24
C ILE A 618 18.30 -22.90 -4.53
N ASP A 619 17.62 -22.24 -3.60
CA ASP A 619 17.20 -20.85 -3.77
C ASP A 619 18.39 -19.90 -3.86
N LEU A 620 19.46 -20.15 -3.08
CA LEU A 620 20.73 -19.42 -3.19
C LEU A 620 21.37 -19.61 -4.58
N ALA A 621 21.40 -20.83 -5.11
CA ALA A 621 21.92 -21.11 -6.45
C ALA A 621 21.13 -20.37 -7.53
N CYS A 622 19.79 -20.38 -7.45
CA CYS A 622 18.90 -19.61 -8.32
C CYS A 622 19.15 -18.10 -8.20
N ALA A 623 19.30 -17.58 -6.98
CA ALA A 623 19.62 -16.17 -6.75
C ALA A 623 20.95 -15.76 -7.37
N ILE A 624 21.98 -16.61 -7.31
CA ILE A 624 23.28 -16.35 -7.97
C ILE A 624 23.13 -16.46 -9.48
N ALA A 625 22.45 -17.48 -10.00
CA ALA A 625 22.24 -17.70 -11.44
C ALA A 625 21.54 -16.49 -12.11
N LEU A 626 20.54 -15.91 -11.44
CA LEU A 626 19.88 -14.68 -11.89
C LEU A 626 20.84 -13.49 -12.03
N ARG A 627 21.86 -13.42 -11.17
CA ARG A 627 22.82 -12.31 -11.07
C ARG A 627 24.10 -12.57 -11.85
N TRP A 628 24.35 -13.81 -12.25
CA TRP A 628 25.50 -14.24 -13.03
C TRP A 628 25.07 -15.15 -14.21
N PRO A 629 24.33 -14.62 -15.20
CA PRO A 629 23.73 -15.44 -16.25
C PRO A 629 24.74 -16.27 -17.06
N GLN A 630 25.97 -15.77 -17.20
CA GLN A 630 27.06 -16.48 -17.91
C GLN A 630 27.51 -17.75 -17.18
N ARG A 631 27.26 -17.86 -15.88
CA ARG A 631 27.56 -19.05 -15.07
C ARG A 631 26.33 -19.81 -14.61
N ALA A 632 25.12 -19.32 -14.91
CA ALA A 632 23.86 -19.90 -14.46
C ALA A 632 23.80 -21.40 -14.73
N ASP A 633 24.12 -21.83 -15.95
CA ASP A 633 24.07 -23.25 -16.33
C ASP A 633 25.00 -24.14 -15.48
N SER A 634 26.25 -23.70 -15.27
CA SER A 634 27.22 -24.41 -14.44
C SER A 634 26.80 -24.48 -12.96
N ILE A 635 26.28 -23.38 -12.41
CA ILE A 635 25.85 -23.28 -11.02
C ILE A 635 24.66 -24.20 -10.77
N LEU A 636 23.64 -24.13 -11.65
CA LEU A 636 22.43 -24.93 -11.50
C LEU A 636 22.67 -26.42 -11.79
N THR A 637 23.59 -26.76 -12.70
CA THR A 637 24.01 -28.15 -12.94
C THR A 637 24.70 -28.74 -11.71
N GLN A 638 25.64 -27.99 -11.10
CA GLN A 638 26.28 -28.43 -9.86
C GLN A 638 25.25 -28.58 -8.74
N GLN A 639 24.36 -27.60 -8.57
CA GLN A 639 23.33 -27.68 -7.54
C GLN A 639 22.41 -28.89 -7.73
N LEU A 640 22.01 -29.19 -8.97
CA LEU A 640 21.14 -30.32 -9.30
C LEU A 640 21.77 -31.68 -8.92
N ALA A 641 23.10 -31.81 -9.06
CA ALA A 641 23.83 -33.01 -8.67
C ALA A 641 23.88 -33.21 -7.14
N GLU A 642 23.79 -32.13 -6.36
CA GLU A 642 23.78 -32.18 -4.89
C GLU A 642 22.38 -32.43 -4.28
N ILE A 643 21.30 -32.27 -5.05
CA ILE A 643 19.95 -32.52 -4.53
C ILE A 643 19.75 -34.03 -4.32
N THR A 644 19.14 -34.41 -3.21
CA THR A 644 18.77 -35.80 -2.91
C THR A 644 17.29 -36.06 -3.13
N ASN A 645 16.44 -35.09 -2.75
CA ASN A 645 14.99 -35.20 -2.87
C ASN A 645 14.54 -35.15 -4.36
N PRO A 646 13.78 -36.15 -4.86
CA PRO A 646 13.37 -36.23 -6.26
C PRO A 646 12.41 -35.11 -6.68
N ASP A 647 11.50 -34.67 -5.80
CA ASP A 647 10.53 -33.62 -6.11
C ASP A 647 11.24 -32.25 -6.24
N ARG A 648 12.26 -31.99 -5.39
CA ARG A 648 13.10 -30.78 -5.50
C ARG A 648 13.94 -30.76 -6.78
N LYS A 649 14.44 -31.92 -7.24
CA LYS A 649 15.12 -32.04 -8.54
C LYS A 649 14.20 -31.69 -9.71
N GLN A 650 12.97 -32.20 -9.70
CA GLN A 650 12.00 -31.92 -10.75
C GLN A 650 11.65 -30.43 -10.81
N ARG A 651 11.41 -29.78 -9.66
CA ARG A 651 11.19 -28.33 -9.59
C ARG A 651 12.36 -27.55 -10.20
N LEU A 652 13.61 -27.85 -9.79
CA LEU A 652 14.77 -27.10 -10.28
C LEU A 652 14.93 -27.26 -11.80
N ASN A 653 14.72 -28.47 -12.34
CA ASN A 653 14.74 -28.71 -13.78
C ASN A 653 13.68 -27.90 -14.52
N PHE A 654 12.47 -27.81 -13.96
CA PHE A 654 11.37 -27.04 -14.55
C PHE A 654 11.70 -25.55 -14.65
N ILE A 655 12.21 -24.92 -13.59
CA ILE A 655 12.48 -23.47 -13.57
C ILE A 655 13.80 -23.08 -14.23
N ARG A 656 14.76 -24.00 -14.40
CA ARG A 656 16.11 -23.74 -14.93
C ARG A 656 16.16 -22.84 -16.19
N PRO A 657 15.26 -22.96 -17.19
CA PRO A 657 15.31 -22.13 -18.40
C PRO A 657 15.20 -20.62 -18.17
N VAL A 658 14.54 -20.17 -17.10
CA VAL A 658 14.36 -18.73 -16.82
C VAL A 658 15.66 -18.00 -16.44
N PHE A 659 16.72 -18.76 -16.13
CA PHE A 659 18.04 -18.24 -15.79
C PHE A 659 18.99 -18.17 -17.00
N ALA A 660 18.57 -18.61 -18.18
CA ALA A 660 19.39 -18.55 -19.39
C ALA A 660 19.90 -17.11 -19.64
N ALA A 661 21.15 -16.98 -20.10
CA ALA A 661 21.72 -15.69 -20.49
C ALA A 661 21.02 -15.10 -21.71
N ASP A 662 20.66 -15.95 -22.67
CA ASP A 662 19.91 -15.62 -23.88
C ASP A 662 18.44 -15.31 -23.55
N GLN A 663 17.96 -14.15 -24.02
CA GLN A 663 16.57 -13.75 -23.86
C GLN A 663 15.61 -14.65 -24.64
N ALA A 664 15.99 -15.12 -25.84
CA ALA A 664 15.11 -15.95 -26.66
C ALA A 664 14.74 -17.27 -25.96
N GLN A 665 15.65 -17.84 -25.18
CA GLN A 665 15.38 -19.05 -24.37
C GLN A 665 14.39 -18.76 -23.23
N ARG A 666 14.49 -17.60 -22.60
CA ARG A 666 13.54 -17.16 -21.56
C ARG A 666 12.16 -16.90 -22.15
N ASP A 667 12.10 -16.26 -23.31
CA ASP A 667 10.87 -15.99 -24.05
C ASP A 667 10.22 -17.31 -24.52
N ALA A 668 11.03 -18.27 -24.97
CA ALA A 668 10.55 -19.61 -25.32
C ALA A 668 9.94 -20.32 -24.11
N PHE A 669 10.53 -20.20 -22.92
CA PHE A 669 9.95 -20.73 -21.70
C PHE A 669 8.60 -20.07 -21.37
N PHE A 670 8.49 -18.73 -21.43
CA PHE A 670 7.19 -18.08 -21.22
C PHE A 670 6.14 -18.56 -22.24
N ASN A 671 6.54 -18.80 -23.49
CA ASN A 671 5.62 -19.30 -24.52
C ASN A 671 5.10 -20.72 -24.25
N ILE A 672 5.89 -21.62 -23.64
CA ILE A 672 5.35 -22.94 -23.27
C ILE A 672 4.30 -22.83 -22.17
N LEU A 673 4.43 -21.86 -21.27
CA LEU A 673 3.44 -21.57 -20.22
C LEU A 673 2.11 -21.05 -20.76
N LYS A 674 1.98 -20.76 -22.06
CA LYS A 674 0.68 -20.45 -22.68
C LYS A 674 -0.21 -21.68 -22.80
N LYS A 675 0.35 -22.88 -22.73
CA LYS A 675 -0.38 -24.15 -22.78
C LYS A 675 -0.71 -24.64 -21.37
N GLU A 676 -1.92 -25.18 -21.20
CA GLU A 676 -2.46 -25.65 -19.91
C GLU A 676 -1.58 -26.72 -19.27
N GLU A 677 -1.16 -27.72 -20.05
CA GLU A 677 -0.38 -28.86 -19.58
C GLU A 677 1.01 -28.49 -19.00
N ASN A 678 1.50 -27.27 -19.26
CA ASN A 678 2.76 -26.79 -18.71
C ASN A 678 2.58 -26.01 -17.41
N ARG A 679 1.35 -25.98 -16.87
CA ARG A 679 1.00 -25.26 -15.63
C ARG A 679 0.44 -26.17 -14.54
N ASP A 680 0.55 -27.50 -14.69
CA ASP A 680 0.07 -28.49 -13.71
C ASP A 680 0.65 -28.26 -12.29
N TYR A 681 1.89 -27.76 -12.20
CA TYR A 681 2.54 -27.41 -10.93
C TYR A 681 2.61 -25.89 -10.76
N GLU A 682 1.47 -25.28 -10.47
CA GLU A 682 1.28 -23.83 -10.38
C GLU A 682 2.28 -23.09 -9.46
N PRO A 683 2.68 -23.61 -8.28
CA PRO A 683 3.72 -22.96 -7.48
C PRO A 683 5.06 -22.84 -8.21
N TRP A 684 5.42 -23.81 -9.06
CA TRP A 684 6.66 -23.75 -9.84
C TRP A 684 6.55 -22.73 -10.99
N VAL A 685 5.36 -22.58 -11.56
CA VAL A 685 5.07 -21.55 -12.58
C VAL A 685 5.19 -20.16 -11.98
N GLU A 686 4.64 -19.95 -10.78
CA GLU A 686 4.75 -18.67 -10.06
C GLU A 686 6.21 -18.29 -9.81
N ASP A 687 7.03 -19.22 -9.31
CA ASP A 687 8.47 -19.02 -9.12
C ASP A 687 9.15 -18.60 -10.43
N ALA A 688 8.88 -19.33 -11.52
CA ALA A 688 9.47 -19.08 -12.82
C ALA A 688 9.09 -17.70 -13.38
N LEU A 689 7.81 -17.31 -13.27
CA LEU A 689 7.33 -15.98 -13.66
C LEU A 689 7.96 -14.87 -12.82
N GLY A 690 8.17 -15.11 -11.52
CA GLY A 690 8.87 -14.19 -10.64
C GLY A 690 10.31 -13.92 -11.09
N TYR A 691 11.04 -14.95 -11.52
CA TYR A 691 12.39 -14.79 -12.07
C TYR A 691 12.42 -14.12 -13.45
N LEU A 692 11.45 -14.43 -14.32
CA LEU A 692 11.29 -13.76 -15.61
C LEU A 692 11.01 -12.26 -15.45
N ASN A 693 10.21 -11.91 -14.45
CA ASN A 693 9.78 -10.53 -14.20
C ASN A 693 10.57 -9.85 -13.09
N HIS A 694 11.68 -10.42 -12.64
CA HIS A 694 12.46 -9.87 -11.53
C HIS A 694 12.90 -8.42 -11.80
N PRO A 695 12.89 -7.50 -10.81
CA PRO A 695 13.28 -6.10 -10.98
C PRO A 695 14.64 -5.84 -11.67
N ARG A 696 15.57 -6.80 -11.60
CA ARG A 696 16.89 -6.78 -12.26
C ARG A 696 16.87 -7.01 -13.77
N ARG A 697 15.83 -7.68 -14.30
CA ARG A 697 15.63 -7.80 -15.74
C ARG A 697 15.33 -6.42 -16.32
N SER A 698 15.72 -6.18 -17.57
CA SER A 698 15.51 -4.87 -18.18
C SER A 698 14.02 -4.56 -18.30
N THR A 699 13.62 -3.29 -18.29
CA THR A 699 12.21 -2.92 -18.44
C THR A 699 11.64 -3.46 -19.75
N ALA A 700 12.40 -3.38 -20.85
CA ALA A 700 12.00 -3.88 -22.15
C ALA A 700 11.79 -5.42 -22.16
N GLU A 701 12.67 -6.16 -21.49
CA GLU A 701 12.55 -7.63 -21.34
C GLU A 701 11.25 -8.02 -20.65
N LYS A 702 10.82 -7.30 -19.62
CA LYS A 702 9.64 -7.70 -18.86
C LYS A 702 8.33 -7.16 -19.42
N LEU A 703 8.37 -5.99 -20.08
CA LEU A 703 7.18 -5.28 -20.52
C LEU A 703 6.31 -6.12 -21.47
N HIS A 704 6.95 -6.90 -22.35
CA HIS A 704 6.24 -7.66 -23.38
C HIS A 704 5.54 -8.93 -22.85
N TYR A 705 5.79 -9.35 -21.61
CA TYR A 705 5.04 -10.45 -20.97
C TYR A 705 3.69 -10.01 -20.41
N ILE A 706 3.48 -8.72 -20.15
CA ILE A 706 2.28 -8.22 -19.44
C ILE A 706 1.01 -8.52 -20.24
N LEU A 707 0.94 -8.10 -21.51
CA LEU A 707 -0.27 -8.25 -22.31
C LEU A 707 -0.62 -9.74 -22.55
N PRO A 708 0.31 -10.61 -23.00
CA PRO A 708 0.02 -12.04 -23.13
C PRO A 708 -0.41 -12.70 -21.82
N ALA A 709 0.16 -12.27 -20.67
CA ALA A 709 -0.23 -12.79 -19.37
C ALA A 709 -1.66 -12.38 -18.98
N LEU A 710 -2.09 -11.16 -19.32
CA LEU A 710 -3.45 -10.67 -19.08
C LEU A 710 -4.47 -11.41 -19.97
N GLU A 711 -4.12 -11.67 -21.23
CA GLU A 711 -4.98 -12.37 -22.20
C GLU A 711 -5.27 -13.83 -21.79
N LEU A 712 -4.40 -14.46 -20.99
CA LEU A 712 -4.59 -15.83 -20.50
C LEU A 712 -5.50 -15.94 -19.27
N LEU A 713 -5.82 -14.83 -18.58
CA LEU A 713 -6.44 -14.89 -17.24
C LEU A 713 -7.80 -15.59 -17.19
N GLU A 714 -8.63 -15.45 -18.22
CA GLU A 714 -9.93 -16.14 -18.26
C GLU A 714 -9.77 -17.65 -18.40
N GLU A 715 -8.79 -18.10 -19.19
CA GLU A 715 -8.48 -19.52 -19.33
C GLU A 715 -7.87 -20.05 -18.03
N ILE A 716 -6.88 -19.35 -17.48
CA ILE A 716 -6.23 -19.68 -16.20
C ILE A 716 -7.25 -19.77 -15.06
N GLN A 717 -8.29 -18.92 -15.01
CA GLN A 717 -9.34 -19.05 -13.99
C GLN A 717 -10.12 -20.37 -14.10
N ARG A 718 -10.36 -20.85 -15.33
CA ARG A 718 -11.14 -22.08 -15.53
C ARG A 718 -10.32 -23.32 -15.23
N THR A 719 -9.03 -23.29 -15.56
CA THR A 719 -8.15 -24.46 -15.54
C THR A 719 -7.38 -24.56 -14.21
N GLY A 720 -6.85 -23.43 -13.76
CA GLY A 720 -6.00 -23.34 -12.57
C GLY A 720 -6.74 -23.28 -11.23
N ASP A 721 -5.99 -23.37 -10.13
CA ASP A 721 -6.54 -23.33 -8.78
C ASP A 721 -7.17 -21.96 -8.40
N ILE A 722 -7.80 -21.88 -7.23
CA ILE A 722 -8.57 -20.68 -6.81
C ILE A 722 -7.70 -19.42 -6.65
N PHE A 723 -6.41 -19.58 -6.35
CA PHE A 723 -5.47 -18.48 -6.11
C PHE A 723 -4.60 -18.16 -7.32
N PHE A 724 -4.45 -19.09 -8.26
CA PHE A 724 -3.51 -19.01 -9.36
C PHE A 724 -3.75 -17.81 -10.28
N PRO A 725 -4.98 -17.41 -10.65
CA PRO A 725 -5.19 -16.20 -11.45
C PRO A 725 -4.57 -14.94 -10.82
N ARG A 726 -4.71 -14.79 -9.49
CA ARG A 726 -4.17 -13.66 -8.74
C ARG A 726 -2.65 -13.76 -8.58
N ARG A 727 -2.12 -14.96 -8.31
CA ARG A 727 -0.68 -15.25 -8.20
C ARG A 727 0.05 -15.06 -9.53
N TRP A 728 -0.51 -15.57 -10.62
CA TRP A 728 -0.02 -15.40 -12.00
C TRP A 728 0.23 -13.94 -12.34
N ILE A 729 -0.78 -13.09 -12.18
CA ILE A 729 -0.64 -11.67 -12.54
C ILE A 729 0.23 -10.91 -11.54
N SER A 730 0.25 -11.31 -10.26
CA SER A 730 1.22 -10.77 -9.29
C SER A 730 2.66 -11.12 -9.66
N ALA A 731 2.87 -12.36 -10.11
CA ALA A 731 4.04 -12.90 -10.79
C ALA A 731 4.64 -11.91 -11.79
N VAL A 732 3.80 -11.60 -12.77
CA VAL A 732 4.16 -10.80 -13.95
C VAL A 732 4.32 -9.32 -13.65
N LEU A 733 3.44 -8.74 -12.84
CA LEU A 733 3.55 -7.35 -12.40
C LEU A 733 4.60 -7.17 -11.29
N GLY A 734 5.16 -8.28 -10.80
CA GLY A 734 6.05 -8.43 -9.66
C GLY A 734 7.37 -7.65 -9.69
N GLY A 735 7.85 -7.27 -10.87
CA GLY A 735 9.01 -6.39 -10.99
C GLY A 735 8.79 -5.23 -11.94
N GLN A 736 7.53 -4.87 -12.16
CA GLN A 736 7.12 -3.71 -12.95
C GLN A 736 6.97 -2.49 -12.03
N ASN A 737 7.46 -1.34 -12.49
CA ASN A 737 7.32 -0.06 -11.81
C ASN A 737 7.30 1.13 -12.79
N SER A 738 7.08 0.86 -14.08
CA SER A 738 7.18 1.88 -15.14
C SER A 738 5.81 2.41 -15.57
N ALA A 739 5.82 3.63 -16.13
CA ALA A 739 4.63 4.26 -16.69
C ALA A 739 4.05 3.45 -17.85
N GLU A 740 4.90 2.83 -18.66
CA GLU A 740 4.55 1.99 -19.81
C GLU A 740 3.85 0.72 -19.35
N ALA A 741 4.38 0.04 -18.33
CA ALA A 741 3.74 -1.15 -17.76
C ALA A 741 2.35 -0.82 -17.18
N SER A 742 2.23 0.31 -16.47
CA SER A 742 0.93 0.80 -15.99
C SER A 742 -0.03 1.09 -17.16
N ALA A 743 0.46 1.70 -18.24
CA ALA A 743 -0.34 1.99 -19.42
C ALA A 743 -0.84 0.71 -20.12
N VAL A 744 -0.01 -0.33 -20.24
CA VAL A 744 -0.41 -1.62 -20.83
C VAL A 744 -1.59 -2.23 -20.05
N VAL A 745 -1.51 -2.29 -18.72
CA VAL A 745 -2.60 -2.81 -17.88
C VAL A 745 -3.87 -1.99 -18.04
N ARG A 746 -3.78 -0.65 -17.95
CA ARG A 746 -4.95 0.23 -18.07
C ARG A 746 -5.58 0.16 -19.46
N GLN A 747 -4.78 0.08 -20.52
CA GLN A 747 -5.25 -0.07 -21.89
C GLN A 747 -5.94 -1.41 -22.12
N PHE A 748 -5.42 -2.52 -21.58
CA PHE A 748 -6.08 -3.82 -21.62
C PHE A 748 -7.48 -3.75 -20.99
N LEU A 749 -7.57 -3.22 -19.76
CA LEU A 749 -8.85 -3.10 -19.05
C LEU A 749 -9.85 -2.15 -19.71
N ALA A 750 -9.37 -1.14 -20.45
CA ALA A 750 -10.21 -0.22 -21.21
C ALA A 750 -10.71 -0.85 -22.53
N LYS A 751 -9.87 -1.66 -23.21
CA LYS A 751 -10.23 -2.35 -24.45
C LYS A 751 -11.09 -3.59 -24.24
N SER A 752 -11.16 -4.10 -23.00
CA SER A 752 -11.92 -5.30 -22.63
C SER A 752 -13.08 -4.95 -21.68
N PRO A 753 -14.13 -4.23 -22.11
CA PRO A 753 -15.24 -3.84 -21.24
C PRO A 753 -16.03 -5.05 -20.69
N ASN A 754 -16.01 -6.17 -21.41
CA ASN A 754 -16.67 -7.43 -21.01
C ASN A 754 -15.76 -8.35 -20.17
N PHE A 755 -14.55 -7.91 -19.81
CA PHE A 755 -13.65 -8.71 -18.98
C PHE A 755 -14.31 -9.02 -17.63
N PRO A 756 -14.31 -10.27 -17.14
CA PRO A 756 -15.07 -10.66 -15.97
C PRO A 756 -14.76 -9.76 -14.75
N TYR A 757 -15.79 -9.22 -14.11
CA TYR A 757 -15.68 -8.25 -13.02
C TYR A 757 -14.68 -8.66 -11.93
N ARG A 758 -14.72 -9.92 -11.48
CA ARG A 758 -13.80 -10.40 -10.43
C ARG A 758 -12.35 -10.57 -10.92
N LEU A 759 -12.14 -10.92 -12.19
CA LEU A 759 -10.79 -10.92 -12.77
C LEU A 759 -10.26 -9.50 -12.93
N ARG A 760 -11.11 -8.56 -13.34
CA ARG A 760 -10.77 -7.13 -13.37
C ARG A 760 -10.27 -6.67 -12.00
N ASN A 761 -10.99 -7.02 -10.93
CA ASN A 761 -10.57 -6.71 -9.56
C ASN A 761 -9.21 -7.34 -9.22
N LYS A 762 -9.00 -8.64 -9.51
CA LYS A 762 -7.71 -9.31 -9.29
C LYS A 762 -6.54 -8.62 -10.02
N VAL A 763 -6.76 -8.13 -11.24
CA VAL A 763 -5.76 -7.35 -12.00
C VAL A 763 -5.48 -6.01 -11.33
N LEU A 764 -6.52 -5.27 -10.93
CA LEU A 764 -6.38 -3.97 -10.26
C LEU A 764 -5.67 -4.10 -8.91
N MET A 765 -5.98 -5.13 -8.12
CA MET A 765 -5.27 -5.44 -6.88
C MET A 765 -3.79 -5.75 -7.13
N ALA A 766 -3.46 -6.57 -8.12
CA ALA A 766 -2.08 -6.91 -8.46
C ALA A 766 -1.29 -5.70 -8.99
N ALA A 767 -1.98 -4.76 -9.64
CA ALA A 767 -1.39 -3.58 -10.25
C ALA A 767 -1.30 -2.37 -9.29
N ASP A 768 -1.84 -2.42 -8.06
CA ASP A 768 -1.89 -1.28 -7.14
C ASP A 768 -0.52 -0.62 -6.93
N LEU A 769 0.49 -1.40 -6.53
CA LEU A 769 1.85 -0.87 -6.32
C LEU A 769 2.49 -0.37 -7.62
N LEU A 770 2.21 -1.03 -8.76
CA LEU A 770 2.68 -0.57 -10.07
C LEU A 770 2.07 0.80 -10.41
N PHE A 771 0.77 0.98 -10.19
CA PHE A 771 0.08 2.23 -10.47
C PHE A 771 0.59 3.37 -9.59
N ARG A 772 0.82 3.10 -8.30
CA ARG A 772 1.39 4.08 -7.37
C ARG A 772 2.83 4.45 -7.75
N ALA A 773 3.67 3.46 -8.04
CA ALA A 773 5.04 3.70 -8.48
C ALA A 773 5.09 4.49 -9.80
N ALA A 774 4.23 4.15 -10.76
CA ALA A 774 4.12 4.88 -12.03
C ALA A 774 3.64 6.32 -11.83
N LYS A 775 2.68 6.56 -10.92
CA LYS A 775 2.21 7.90 -10.55
C LYS A 775 3.34 8.72 -9.93
N MET A 776 4.06 8.17 -8.96
CA MET A 776 5.21 8.84 -8.31
C MET A 776 6.32 9.21 -9.30
N ARG A 777 6.50 8.44 -10.39
CA ARG A 777 7.51 8.73 -11.43
C ARG A 777 7.08 9.74 -12.49
N LYS A 778 5.78 9.84 -12.79
CA LYS A 778 5.24 10.82 -13.75
C LYS A 778 5.17 12.23 -13.20
N ASP A 779 5.19 12.38 -11.88
CA ASP A 779 5.24 13.67 -11.19
C ASP A 779 6.63 13.90 -10.57
N PRO A 780 7.66 14.25 -11.37
CA PRO A 780 9.00 14.51 -10.85
C PRO A 780 9.07 15.73 -9.93
N GLY A 781 8.02 16.57 -9.85
CA GLY A 781 7.93 17.62 -8.83
C GLY A 781 7.63 17.06 -7.43
N ASN A 782 7.38 15.75 -7.32
CA ASN A 782 7.35 15.04 -6.05
C ASN A 782 8.66 14.27 -5.76
N LYS A 783 9.78 14.64 -6.42
CA LYS A 783 11.15 14.37 -5.92
C LYS A 783 11.56 15.30 -4.76
N GLY A 784 10.60 15.97 -4.11
CA GLY A 784 10.87 16.99 -3.09
C GLY A 784 11.06 16.40 -1.69
N GLY A 785 12.24 15.87 -1.38
CA GLY A 785 12.82 16.28 -0.10
C GLY A 785 13.02 17.80 -0.18
N ASP A 786 12.85 18.53 0.93
CA ASP A 786 13.23 19.94 0.92
C ASP A 786 14.68 20.04 0.40
N PRO A 787 14.98 20.91 -0.58
CA PRO A 787 16.31 21.02 -1.15
C PRO A 787 17.38 21.11 -0.07
N GLN A 788 18.46 20.35 -0.17
CA GLN A 788 19.49 20.32 0.88
C GLN A 788 20.56 21.41 0.66
N ASN A 789 20.66 21.90 -0.57
CA ASN A 789 21.58 22.98 -0.96
C ASN A 789 20.95 23.93 -2.00
N LEU A 790 21.63 25.07 -2.24
CA LEU A 790 21.18 26.11 -3.17
C LEU A 790 21.07 25.62 -4.62
N THR A 791 21.92 24.67 -5.03
CA THR A 791 21.90 24.11 -6.39
C THR A 791 20.61 23.32 -6.61
N GLU A 792 20.25 22.45 -5.67
CA GLU A 792 18.99 21.69 -5.69
C GLU A 792 17.77 22.61 -5.65
N LEU A 793 17.81 23.66 -4.82
CA LEU A 793 16.72 24.64 -4.74
C LEU A 793 16.55 25.35 -6.10
N GLY A 794 17.65 25.77 -6.72
CA GLY A 794 17.61 26.40 -8.05
C GLY A 794 17.08 25.49 -9.14
N VAL A 795 17.39 24.18 -9.11
CA VAL A 795 16.83 23.19 -10.05
C VAL A 795 15.34 23.00 -9.82
N ALA A 796 14.92 22.88 -8.57
CA ALA A 796 13.53 22.66 -8.21
C ALA A 796 12.65 23.87 -8.58
N ILE A 797 13.13 25.09 -8.34
CA ILE A 797 12.44 26.32 -8.76
C ILE A 797 12.30 26.39 -10.29
N LYS A 798 13.37 26.09 -11.04
CA LYS A 798 13.29 26.06 -12.51
C LYS A 798 12.30 25.02 -13.01
N ALA A 799 12.25 23.86 -12.38
CA ALA A 799 11.33 22.79 -12.74
C ALA A 799 9.87 23.18 -12.47
N GLU A 800 9.58 23.86 -11.35
CA GLU A 800 8.24 24.33 -11.03
C GLU A 800 7.77 25.40 -12.04
N LEU A 801 8.63 26.38 -12.34
CA LEU A 801 8.31 27.45 -13.29
C LEU A 801 8.16 26.94 -14.73
N ALA A 802 8.86 25.86 -15.11
CA ALA A 802 8.75 25.25 -16.44
C ALA A 802 7.39 24.54 -16.68
N ARG A 803 6.56 24.35 -15.64
CA ARG A 803 5.22 23.73 -15.76
C ARG A 803 4.18 24.67 -16.36
N VAL A 804 4.46 25.97 -16.38
CA VAL A 804 3.54 27.00 -16.82
C VAL A 804 4.18 27.78 -17.97
N GLU A 805 3.39 28.08 -19.00
CA GLU A 805 3.83 28.93 -20.10
C GLU A 805 4.11 30.34 -19.57
N GLY A 806 5.29 30.90 -19.86
CA GLY A 806 5.70 32.24 -19.44
C GLY A 806 7.21 32.34 -19.18
N THR A 807 7.74 33.55 -19.17
CA THR A 807 9.11 33.85 -18.72
C THR A 807 9.08 34.38 -17.30
N PHE A 808 9.86 33.77 -16.41
CA PHE A 808 9.93 34.14 -15.00
C PHE A 808 11.33 34.66 -14.63
N TYR A 809 11.37 35.59 -13.70
CA TYR A 809 12.57 36.25 -13.19
C TYR A 809 12.53 36.21 -11.67
N VAL A 810 13.52 35.57 -11.04
CA VAL A 810 13.55 35.32 -9.59
C VAL A 810 14.85 35.86 -9.02
N ALA A 811 14.74 36.64 -7.95
CA ALA A 811 15.86 37.04 -7.12
C ALA A 811 15.48 36.85 -5.65
N PHE A 812 16.19 35.97 -4.96
CA PHE A 812 15.99 35.71 -3.55
C PHE A 812 17.31 35.83 -2.80
N SER A 813 17.31 36.45 -1.62
CA SER A 813 18.48 36.60 -0.77
C SER A 813 18.10 36.57 0.72
N ASP A 814 18.89 35.86 1.51
CA ASP A 814 18.92 36.04 2.97
C ASP A 814 19.62 37.37 3.28
N VAL A 815 18.88 38.33 3.86
CA VAL A 815 19.39 39.68 4.14
C VAL A 815 20.50 39.64 5.19
N GLN A 816 20.50 38.66 6.08
CA GLN A 816 21.58 38.47 7.06
C GLN A 816 22.80 37.75 6.45
N ASN A 817 22.61 36.97 5.38
CA ASN A 817 23.69 36.27 4.68
C ASN A 817 23.56 36.33 3.15
N PRO A 818 24.01 37.42 2.49
CA PRO A 818 23.83 37.60 1.05
C PRO A 818 24.49 36.56 0.13
N LYS A 819 25.36 35.68 0.67
CA LYS A 819 25.91 34.53 -0.07
C LYS A 819 24.88 33.41 -0.24
N GLN A 820 23.80 33.44 0.53
CA GLN A 820 22.66 32.53 0.50
C GLN A 820 21.57 33.15 -0.40
N ALA A 821 21.76 33.06 -1.72
CA ALA A 821 20.90 33.67 -2.70
C ALA A 821 20.59 32.76 -3.89
N ILE A 822 19.43 32.95 -4.52
CA ILE A 822 19.00 32.27 -5.74
C ILE A 822 18.64 33.31 -6.80
N PHE A 823 19.18 33.10 -8.00
CA PHE A 823 18.98 34.00 -9.13
C PHE A 823 18.57 33.23 -10.38
N ILE A 824 17.50 33.67 -11.03
CA ILE A 824 17.01 33.15 -12.30
C ILE A 824 16.60 34.33 -13.16
N ASN A 825 17.31 34.59 -14.26
CA ASN A 825 17.04 35.70 -15.17
C ASN A 825 17.05 37.08 -14.48
N GLU A 826 17.70 37.20 -13.32
CA GLU A 826 17.46 38.26 -12.34
C GLU A 826 17.83 39.67 -12.82
N LYS A 827 18.77 39.77 -13.77
CA LYS A 827 19.28 41.02 -14.35
C LYS A 827 18.61 41.43 -15.66
N ILE A 828 17.60 40.68 -16.12
CA ILE A 828 16.90 41.05 -17.35
C ILE A 828 15.97 42.23 -17.05
N SER A 829 16.18 43.33 -17.79
CA SER A 829 15.37 44.53 -17.66
C SER A 829 13.98 44.32 -18.26
N ILE A 830 12.95 44.59 -17.46
CA ILE A 830 11.54 44.49 -17.86
C ILE A 830 10.74 45.68 -17.35
N HIS A 831 9.50 45.81 -17.81
CA HIS A 831 8.56 46.80 -17.28
C HIS A 831 8.22 46.47 -15.82
N PRO A 832 8.20 47.45 -14.89
CA PRO A 832 8.03 47.18 -13.46
C PRO A 832 6.59 46.96 -13.01
N ALA A 833 5.59 47.23 -13.87
CA ALA A 833 4.18 47.33 -13.44
C ALA A 833 4.08 48.23 -12.18
N SER A 834 3.28 47.84 -11.18
CA SER A 834 3.16 48.61 -9.93
C SER A 834 4.34 48.46 -8.96
N THR A 835 5.34 47.61 -9.22
CA THR A 835 6.51 47.47 -8.33
C THR A 835 7.41 48.72 -8.30
N MET A 836 7.31 49.59 -9.32
CA MET A 836 8.02 50.88 -9.35
C MET A 836 7.59 51.87 -8.28
N LYS A 837 6.44 51.64 -7.64
CA LYS A 837 5.91 52.49 -6.57
C LYS A 837 6.76 52.41 -5.30
N THR A 838 7.50 51.33 -5.09
CA THR A 838 8.44 51.19 -3.97
C THR A 838 9.62 52.17 -4.07
N PRO A 839 10.32 52.32 -5.23
CA PRO A 839 11.25 53.42 -5.45
C PRO A 839 10.69 54.81 -5.16
N VAL A 840 9.45 55.09 -5.59
CA VAL A 840 8.79 56.39 -5.36
C VAL A 840 8.55 56.61 -3.86
N LEU A 841 8.14 55.57 -3.13
CA LEU A 841 7.98 55.63 -1.67
C LEU A 841 9.30 56.01 -0.99
N VAL A 842 10.41 55.37 -1.37
CA VAL A 842 11.74 55.69 -0.82
C VAL A 842 12.12 57.14 -1.07
N GLU A 843 11.85 57.67 -2.27
CA GLU A 843 12.11 59.07 -2.59
C GLU A 843 11.25 60.04 -1.79
N VAL A 844 9.95 59.75 -1.59
CA VAL A 844 9.05 60.54 -0.74
C VAL A 844 9.61 60.68 0.68
N PHE A 845 10.04 59.57 1.28
CA PHE A 845 10.63 59.59 2.61
C PHE A 845 12.00 60.29 2.64
N LYS A 846 12.84 60.12 1.60
CA LYS A 846 14.12 60.83 1.48
C LYS A 846 13.90 62.35 1.46
N GLN A 847 12.99 62.85 0.64
CA GLN A 847 12.71 64.29 0.55
C GLN A 847 12.05 64.86 1.81
N ALA A 848 11.18 64.08 2.46
CA ALA A 848 10.61 64.45 3.75
C ALA A 848 11.71 64.62 4.83
N THR A 849 12.67 63.70 4.85
CA THR A 849 13.82 63.75 5.75
C THR A 849 14.76 64.91 5.45
N GLN A 850 14.89 65.30 4.18
CA GLN A 850 15.63 66.50 3.76
C GLN A 850 14.88 67.80 4.10
N GLY A 851 13.67 67.73 4.65
CA GLY A 851 12.88 68.90 5.03
C GLY A 851 12.22 69.63 3.86
N LYS A 852 12.13 69.01 2.68
CA LYS A 852 11.43 69.61 1.51
C LYS A 852 9.91 69.72 1.76
N PHE A 853 9.36 68.78 2.53
CA PHE A 853 7.98 68.75 3.03
C PHE A 853 7.89 67.84 4.26
N LYS A 854 6.77 67.87 4.98
CA LYS A 854 6.43 66.87 6.01
C LYS A 854 5.42 65.89 5.45
N LEU A 855 5.47 64.63 5.90
CA LEU A 855 4.47 63.62 5.49
C LEU A 855 3.03 63.99 5.88
N SER A 856 2.86 64.83 6.90
CA SER A 856 1.57 65.40 7.32
C SER A 856 1.09 66.57 6.45
N ASP A 857 1.95 67.14 5.61
CA ASP A 857 1.55 68.23 4.72
C ASP A 857 0.52 67.73 3.72
N SER A 858 -0.44 68.58 3.38
CA SER A 858 -1.56 68.19 2.52
C SER A 858 -1.46 68.76 1.12
N ILE A 859 -1.71 67.92 0.12
CA ILE A 859 -1.71 68.23 -1.30
C ILE A 859 -3.14 68.15 -1.83
N VAL A 860 -3.49 69.03 -2.78
CA VAL A 860 -4.78 69.00 -3.46
C VAL A 860 -4.83 67.83 -4.44
N LEU A 861 -5.85 66.99 -4.33
CA LEU A 861 -6.09 65.92 -5.28
C LEU A 861 -6.45 66.48 -6.65
N LYS A 862 -5.67 66.11 -7.65
CA LYS A 862 -5.86 66.45 -9.07
C LYS A 862 -5.62 65.22 -9.94
N ASN A 863 -6.27 65.18 -11.09
CA ASN A 863 -6.18 64.11 -12.08
C ASN A 863 -5.82 64.70 -13.45
N GLU A 864 -4.88 65.64 -13.44
CA GLU A 864 -4.31 66.25 -14.64
C GLU A 864 -2.79 66.31 -14.45
N PHE A 865 -2.10 65.59 -15.32
CA PHE A 865 -0.65 65.35 -15.30
C PHE A 865 -0.05 65.71 -16.65
N LYS A 866 1.25 65.97 -16.71
CA LYS A 866 1.94 66.33 -17.96
C LYS A 866 2.74 65.17 -18.52
N SER A 867 2.56 64.88 -19.81
CA SER A 867 3.36 63.88 -20.51
C SER A 867 4.81 64.32 -20.61
N ILE A 868 5.75 63.40 -20.39
CA ILE A 868 7.20 63.71 -20.46
C ILE A 868 7.70 63.96 -21.88
N VAL A 869 6.89 63.68 -22.91
CA VAL A 869 7.28 63.85 -24.33
C VAL A 869 7.31 65.34 -24.71
N ASP A 870 6.26 66.09 -24.40
CA ASP A 870 6.10 67.49 -24.81
C ASP A 870 5.29 68.35 -23.83
N GLY A 871 4.99 67.82 -22.64
CA GLY A 871 4.22 68.51 -21.61
C GLY A 871 2.71 68.53 -21.83
N SER A 872 2.19 67.83 -22.86
CA SER A 872 0.74 67.74 -23.10
C SER A 872 0.01 67.11 -21.90
N PRO A 873 -1.15 67.63 -21.48
CA PRO A 873 -1.88 67.09 -20.35
C PRO A 873 -2.45 65.69 -20.65
N TYR A 874 -2.50 64.84 -19.62
CA TYR A 874 -3.23 63.58 -19.60
C TYR A 874 -3.87 63.36 -18.22
N SER A 875 -4.90 62.53 -18.18
CA SER A 875 -5.67 62.19 -16.98
C SER A 875 -5.82 60.68 -16.88
N LEU A 876 -5.94 60.16 -15.67
CA LEU A 876 -6.20 58.74 -15.43
C LEU A 876 -7.70 58.44 -15.55
N SER A 877 -8.03 57.27 -16.06
CA SER A 877 -9.40 56.74 -16.04
C SER A 877 -9.68 56.10 -14.67
N GLU A 878 -10.87 56.34 -14.11
CA GLU A 878 -11.30 55.69 -12.87
C GLU A 878 -11.25 54.15 -12.97
N GLY A 879 -11.54 53.59 -14.15
CA GLY A 879 -11.53 52.14 -14.38
C GLY A 879 -10.15 51.50 -14.36
N ASP A 880 -9.08 52.29 -14.49
CA ASP A 880 -7.69 51.83 -14.52
C ASP A 880 -7.00 51.98 -13.16
N ASP A 881 -7.73 52.36 -12.11
CA ASP A 881 -7.24 52.56 -10.76
C ASP A 881 -7.87 51.57 -9.77
N SER A 882 -7.07 51.06 -8.84
CA SER A 882 -7.51 50.09 -7.83
C SER A 882 -8.10 50.75 -6.58
N ASP A 883 -8.06 52.08 -6.49
CA ASP A 883 -8.50 52.86 -5.34
C ASP A 883 -9.48 53.98 -5.72
N LEU A 884 -10.69 53.57 -6.13
CA LEU A 884 -11.78 54.46 -6.59
C LEU A 884 -12.18 55.60 -5.62
N PRO A 885 -12.18 55.44 -4.29
CA PRO A 885 -12.61 56.51 -3.37
C PRO A 885 -11.85 57.84 -3.49
N TRP A 886 -10.62 57.86 -4.03
CA TRP A 886 -9.85 59.10 -4.20
C TRP A 886 -10.40 60.02 -5.29
N TYR A 887 -11.02 59.46 -6.33
CA TYR A 887 -11.64 60.24 -7.42
C TYR A 887 -12.87 61.01 -6.93
N GLN A 888 -13.55 60.52 -5.89
CA GLN A 888 -14.66 61.22 -5.24
C GLN A 888 -14.20 62.40 -4.36
N ARG A 889 -12.89 62.51 -4.08
CA ARG A 889 -12.29 63.55 -3.24
C ARG A 889 -11.54 64.62 -4.04
N MET A 890 -11.72 64.65 -5.37
CA MET A 890 -11.07 65.61 -6.26
C MET A 890 -11.23 67.06 -5.77
N GLY A 891 -10.13 67.82 -5.77
CA GLY A 891 -10.07 69.18 -5.24
C GLY A 891 -9.92 69.29 -3.71
N GLN A 892 -10.01 68.19 -2.95
CA GLN A 892 -9.76 68.19 -1.51
C GLN A 892 -8.27 68.08 -1.19
N LYS A 893 -7.87 68.59 -0.01
CA LYS A 893 -6.52 68.44 0.53
C LYS A 893 -6.39 67.12 1.29
N VAL A 894 -5.34 66.36 1.00
CA VAL A 894 -5.05 65.06 1.64
C VAL A 894 -3.57 64.95 1.97
N SER A 895 -3.21 64.23 3.04
CA SER A 895 -1.81 64.19 3.47
C SER A 895 -0.94 63.39 2.50
N ILE A 896 0.34 63.77 2.39
CA ILE A 896 1.33 63.02 1.60
C ILE A 896 1.45 61.58 2.12
N TYR A 897 1.34 61.38 3.44
CA TYR A 897 1.32 60.06 4.06
C TYR A 897 0.15 59.19 3.57
N ASP A 898 -1.07 59.76 3.51
CA ASP A 898 -2.24 59.00 3.04
C ASP A 898 -2.11 58.64 1.56
N LEU A 899 -1.53 59.53 0.74
CA LEU A 899 -1.21 59.23 -0.66
C LEU A 899 -0.15 58.13 -0.77
N ALA A 900 0.88 58.14 0.08
CA ALA A 900 1.90 57.10 0.10
C ALA A 900 1.31 55.74 0.50
N ARG A 901 0.38 55.71 1.47
CA ARG A 901 -0.37 54.50 1.81
C ARG A 901 -1.25 54.04 0.66
N ALA A 902 -2.06 54.92 0.06
CA ALA A 902 -2.92 54.57 -1.07
C ALA A 902 -2.13 54.00 -2.27
N MET A 903 -0.97 54.61 -2.58
CA MET A 903 -0.06 54.17 -3.64
C MET A 903 0.45 52.74 -3.42
N ILE A 904 0.75 52.35 -2.18
CA ILE A 904 1.28 51.03 -1.86
C ILE A 904 0.16 50.03 -1.58
N VAL A 905 -0.66 50.30 -0.57
CA VAL A 905 -1.66 49.39 0.03
C VAL A 905 -2.76 48.99 -0.94
N ARG A 906 -3.32 49.97 -1.65
CA ARG A 906 -4.39 49.77 -2.63
C ARG A 906 -3.90 49.99 -4.06
N SER A 907 -2.58 50.11 -4.25
CA SER A 907 -1.95 50.29 -5.56
C SER A 907 -2.48 51.48 -6.37
N SER A 908 -2.87 52.58 -5.74
CA SER A 908 -3.51 53.72 -6.44
C SER A 908 -2.62 54.36 -7.50
N ASN A 909 -3.10 54.46 -8.74
CA ASN A 909 -2.38 55.12 -9.84
C ASN A 909 -2.43 56.65 -9.71
N LEU A 910 -3.56 57.20 -9.27
CA LEU A 910 -3.72 58.63 -8.97
C LEU A 910 -2.74 59.11 -7.92
N ALA A 911 -2.67 58.41 -6.79
CA ALA A 911 -1.71 58.75 -5.73
C ALA A 911 -0.26 58.63 -6.23
N THR A 912 0.03 57.63 -7.07
CA THR A 912 1.35 57.45 -7.67
C THR A 912 1.76 58.66 -8.52
N ASN A 913 0.90 59.13 -9.41
CA ASN A 913 1.23 60.25 -10.29
C ASN A 913 1.38 61.58 -9.53
N ILE A 914 0.52 61.82 -8.52
CA ILE A 914 0.65 62.99 -7.63
C ILE A 914 1.99 62.97 -6.89
N LEU A 915 2.38 61.81 -6.35
CA LEU A 915 3.66 61.67 -5.62
C LEU A 915 4.86 61.77 -6.56
N ILE A 916 4.78 61.24 -7.78
CA ILE A 916 5.85 61.38 -8.78
C ILE A 916 6.02 62.84 -9.19
N GLU A 917 4.95 63.62 -9.39
CA GLU A 917 5.06 65.05 -9.67
C GLU A 917 5.63 65.83 -8.48
N LEU A 918 5.28 65.44 -7.24
CA LEU A 918 5.81 66.03 -6.02
C LEU A 918 7.33 65.85 -5.91
N VAL A 919 7.81 64.62 -6.10
CA VAL A 919 9.21 64.28 -5.80
C VAL A 919 10.12 64.29 -7.02
N GLY A 920 9.56 64.15 -8.22
CA GLY A 920 10.29 64.04 -9.48
C GLY A 920 10.72 62.61 -9.81
N ALA A 921 10.38 62.15 -11.02
CA ALA A 921 10.77 60.83 -11.54
C ALA A 921 12.30 60.68 -11.65
N GLU A 922 13.00 61.73 -12.10
CA GLU A 922 14.46 61.76 -12.20
C GLU A 922 15.12 61.64 -10.83
N ASN A 923 14.60 62.33 -9.80
CA ASN A 923 15.10 62.21 -8.44
C ASN A 923 14.91 60.80 -7.89
N THR A 924 13.76 60.17 -8.18
CA THR A 924 13.51 58.77 -7.82
C THR A 924 14.56 57.85 -8.44
N THR A 925 14.85 58.00 -9.73
CA THR A 925 15.90 57.24 -10.41
C THR A 925 17.28 57.50 -9.82
N GLN A 926 17.62 58.76 -9.56
CA GLN A 926 18.90 59.14 -8.96
C GLN A 926 19.07 58.52 -7.56
N THR A 927 18.01 58.51 -6.75
CA THR A 927 18.02 57.85 -5.43
C THR A 927 18.28 56.36 -5.53
N MET A 928 17.74 55.67 -6.54
CA MET A 928 18.08 54.27 -6.79
C MET A 928 19.57 54.11 -7.13
N ARG A 929 20.14 55.01 -7.95
CA ARG A 929 21.57 55.01 -8.26
C ARG A 929 22.44 55.25 -7.03
N ASP A 930 22.05 56.21 -6.18
CA ASP A 930 22.75 56.52 -4.91
C ASP A 930 22.77 55.31 -3.96
N LEU A 931 21.71 54.49 -3.99
CA LEU A 931 21.59 53.25 -3.21
C LEU A 931 22.31 52.04 -3.85
N GLY A 932 22.88 52.22 -5.04
CA GLY A 932 23.62 51.20 -5.79
C GLY A 932 22.77 50.32 -6.72
N LEU A 933 21.51 50.69 -6.96
CA LEU A 933 20.58 50.00 -7.85
C LEU A 933 20.67 50.62 -9.25
N LYS A 934 21.18 49.85 -10.22
CA LYS A 934 21.65 50.36 -11.52
C LYS A 934 20.62 50.30 -12.64
N ASP A 935 19.58 49.51 -12.48
CA ASP A 935 18.65 49.12 -13.54
C ASP A 935 17.19 49.56 -13.26
N ILE A 936 16.87 49.94 -12.01
CA ILE A 936 15.60 50.63 -11.72
C ILE A 936 15.62 52.02 -12.36
N MET A 937 14.58 52.34 -13.13
CA MET A 937 14.45 53.62 -13.80
C MET A 937 12.98 54.04 -13.83
N VAL A 938 12.68 55.14 -13.14
CA VAL A 938 11.37 55.81 -13.15
C VAL A 938 11.51 57.03 -14.04
N ARG A 939 10.90 56.98 -15.23
CA ARG A 939 10.90 58.05 -16.24
C ARG A 939 9.61 58.85 -16.24
N ARG A 940 8.49 58.19 -16.01
CA ARG A 940 7.14 58.75 -16.17
C ARG A 940 6.17 58.25 -15.11
N GLY A 941 5.07 59.00 -14.96
CA GLY A 941 3.87 58.54 -14.26
C GLY A 941 3.21 57.34 -14.96
N VAL A 942 2.30 56.68 -14.25
CA VAL A 942 1.45 55.61 -14.75
C VAL A 942 0.46 56.19 -15.77
N GLU A 943 0.09 55.40 -16.78
CA GLU A 943 -0.83 55.77 -17.89
C GLU A 943 -0.45 57.00 -18.76
N ASP A 944 0.81 57.45 -18.75
CA ASP A 944 1.31 58.34 -19.82
C ASP A 944 1.50 57.52 -21.11
N SER A 945 0.40 57.21 -21.81
CA SER A 945 0.38 56.37 -23.01
C SER A 945 1.20 56.96 -24.15
N LYS A 946 1.31 58.30 -24.20
CA LYS A 946 2.12 59.02 -25.20
C LYS A 946 3.62 58.76 -24.98
N ALA A 947 4.09 58.85 -23.74
CA ALA A 947 5.47 58.48 -23.41
C ALA A 947 5.72 56.98 -23.56
N TYR A 948 4.74 56.13 -23.25
CA TYR A 948 4.81 54.69 -23.50
C TYR A 948 5.01 54.38 -24.99
N ALA A 949 4.20 55.00 -25.87
CA ALA A 949 4.31 54.85 -27.33
C ALA A 949 5.64 55.40 -27.90
N ALA A 950 6.22 56.42 -27.27
CA ALA A 950 7.53 56.96 -27.61
C ALA A 950 8.71 56.11 -27.08
N GLY A 951 8.44 54.98 -26.41
CA GLY A 951 9.47 54.09 -25.86
C GLY A 951 10.12 54.59 -24.56
N LEU A 952 9.59 55.66 -23.95
CA LEU A 952 10.10 56.23 -22.70
C LEU A 952 9.54 55.49 -21.48
N ASN A 953 9.88 54.20 -21.39
CA ASN A 953 9.31 53.29 -20.40
C ASN A 953 10.09 53.27 -19.08
N ASN A 954 9.34 53.06 -17.99
CA ASN A 954 9.92 52.69 -16.71
C ASN A 954 10.49 51.26 -16.83
N SER A 955 11.60 50.98 -16.14
CA SER A 955 12.25 49.67 -16.18
C SER A 955 12.74 49.24 -14.80
N THR A 956 12.87 47.93 -14.62
CA THR A 956 13.46 47.31 -13.43
C THR A 956 14.04 45.94 -13.75
N THR A 957 14.79 45.38 -12.81
CA THR A 957 15.23 43.99 -12.78
C THR A 957 14.74 43.33 -11.49
N ALA A 958 14.63 41.99 -11.46
CA ALA A 958 14.29 41.30 -10.21
C ALA A 958 15.36 41.51 -9.14
N TYR A 959 16.64 41.58 -9.58
CA TYR A 959 17.79 41.80 -8.73
C TYR A 959 17.76 43.16 -8.03
N ASP A 960 17.52 44.26 -8.74
CA ASP A 960 17.49 45.57 -8.11
C ASP A 960 16.30 45.75 -7.18
N LEU A 961 15.13 45.21 -7.52
CA LEU A 961 13.98 45.23 -6.61
C LEU A 961 14.26 44.46 -5.32
N MET A 962 14.97 43.32 -5.42
CA MET A 962 15.42 42.57 -4.25
C MET A 962 16.40 43.42 -3.42
N LEU A 963 17.39 44.05 -4.07
CA LEU A 963 18.31 44.94 -3.37
C LEU A 963 17.58 46.11 -2.69
N LEU A 964 16.54 46.67 -3.31
CA LEU A 964 15.76 47.75 -2.71
C LEU A 964 15.11 47.31 -1.40
N MET A 965 14.46 46.14 -1.41
CA MET A 965 13.82 45.57 -0.22
C MET A 965 14.86 45.24 0.86
N GLU A 966 16.04 44.75 0.46
CA GLU A 966 17.18 44.54 1.35
C GLU A 966 17.66 45.86 2.01
N ARG A 967 17.78 46.95 1.25
CA ARG A 967 18.13 48.28 1.78
C ARG A 967 17.07 48.81 2.74
N ILE A 968 15.79 48.61 2.45
CA ILE A 968 14.69 48.99 3.36
C ILE A 968 14.79 48.16 4.65
N GLY A 969 14.94 46.84 4.56
CA GLY A 969 15.04 45.94 5.71
C GLY A 969 16.24 46.22 6.63
N ARG A 970 17.37 46.63 6.06
CA ARG A 970 18.57 47.03 6.82
C ARG A 970 18.53 48.45 7.37
N GLY A 971 17.52 49.25 7.01
CA GLY A 971 17.47 50.66 7.39
C GLY A 971 18.46 51.55 6.62
N GLU A 972 18.85 51.14 5.41
CA GLU A 972 19.83 51.81 4.54
C GLU A 972 19.17 52.63 3.41
N ALA A 973 17.88 52.41 3.14
CA ALA A 973 17.12 53.17 2.13
C ALA A 973 16.73 54.60 2.59
N GLY A 974 16.91 54.93 3.87
CA GLY A 974 16.55 56.19 4.50
C GLY A 974 16.97 56.18 5.98
N ARG A 975 16.41 57.04 6.85
CA ARG A 975 16.66 56.88 8.29
C ARG A 975 16.03 55.57 8.78
N PRO A 976 16.57 54.92 9.82
CA PRO A 976 15.97 53.69 10.36
C PRO A 976 14.50 53.83 10.76
N VAL A 977 14.07 55.00 11.23
CA VAL A 977 12.65 55.27 11.54
C VAL A 977 11.78 55.35 10.28
N ASP A 978 12.30 55.95 9.21
CA ASP A 978 11.61 56.04 7.92
C ASP A 978 11.47 54.64 7.29
N CYS A 979 12.51 53.82 7.38
CA CYS A 979 12.48 52.45 6.87
C CYS A 979 11.48 51.57 7.61
N ARG A 980 11.36 51.69 8.95
CA ARG A 980 10.30 51.00 9.71
C ARG A 980 8.91 51.43 9.28
N GLU A 981 8.72 52.72 9.00
CA GLU A 981 7.44 53.21 8.51
C GLU A 981 7.15 52.72 7.09
N MET A 982 8.14 52.67 6.20
CA MET A 982 7.99 52.07 4.87
C MET A 982 7.63 50.58 4.95
N ILE A 983 8.25 49.82 5.85
CA ILE A 983 7.92 48.40 6.09
C ILE A 983 6.46 48.27 6.53
N LYS A 984 6.00 49.13 7.46
CA LYS A 984 4.60 49.14 7.89
C LYS A 984 3.64 49.40 6.74
N ILE A 985 3.90 50.41 5.92
CA ILE A 985 3.08 50.72 4.73
C ILE A 985 3.05 49.55 3.74
N LEU A 986 4.19 48.89 3.52
CA LEU A 986 4.30 47.71 2.65
C LEU A 986 3.63 46.46 3.24
N SER A 987 3.57 46.32 4.56
CA SER A 987 2.86 45.23 5.24
C SER A 987 1.35 45.40 5.25
N ASP A 988 0.85 46.62 5.10
CA ASP A 988 -0.59 46.90 5.02
C ASP A 988 -1.18 46.52 3.65
N GLN A 989 -0.41 45.95 2.71
CA GLN A 989 -0.85 45.58 1.35
C GLN A 989 -2.11 44.70 1.34
N GLU A 990 -3.09 45.06 0.51
CA GLU A 990 -4.36 44.32 0.41
C GLU A 990 -4.32 43.20 -0.65
N PHE A 991 -3.48 43.33 -1.68
CA PHE A 991 -3.33 42.35 -2.76
C PHE A 991 -2.24 41.33 -2.42
N ASN A 992 -2.65 40.13 -2.00
CA ASN A 992 -1.80 39.12 -1.36
C ASN A 992 -1.72 37.79 -2.15
N ASP A 993 -1.84 37.84 -3.47
CA ASP A 993 -2.10 36.71 -4.36
C ASP A 993 -0.85 36.04 -4.98
N VAL A 994 0.36 36.54 -4.70
CA VAL A 994 1.63 35.94 -5.13
C VAL A 994 2.52 35.52 -3.95
N ILE A 995 3.35 36.44 -3.41
CA ILE A 995 4.32 36.09 -2.36
C ILE A 995 3.62 35.68 -1.04
N PRO A 996 2.59 36.41 -0.57
CA PRO A 996 1.94 36.06 0.71
C PRO A 996 1.13 34.76 0.67
N THR A 997 0.61 34.35 -0.50
CA THR A 997 -0.41 33.29 -0.65
C THR A 997 -0.09 31.95 0.01
N ARG A 998 1.20 31.58 0.06
CA ARG A 998 1.65 30.26 0.55
C ARG A 998 2.61 30.33 1.72
N LEU A 999 2.80 31.51 2.31
CA LEU A 999 3.60 31.67 3.51
C LEU A 999 2.75 31.35 4.75
N PRO A 1000 3.36 30.82 5.84
CA PRO A 1000 2.66 30.61 7.10
C PRO A 1000 2.02 31.89 7.65
N ALA A 1001 0.90 31.76 8.36
CA ALA A 1001 0.11 32.91 8.83
C ALA A 1001 0.83 33.81 9.87
N ASP A 1002 1.87 33.30 10.51
CA ASP A 1002 2.72 34.02 11.47
C ASP A 1002 3.91 34.75 10.81
N VAL A 1003 4.06 34.62 9.48
CA VAL A 1003 5.09 35.32 8.71
C VAL A 1003 4.56 36.68 8.24
N GLN A 1004 5.24 37.75 8.60
CA GLN A 1004 4.89 39.09 8.13
C GLN A 1004 5.53 39.32 6.75
N VAL A 1005 4.74 39.84 5.80
CA VAL A 1005 5.19 40.13 4.44
C VAL A 1005 5.00 41.61 4.17
N ALA A 1006 6.10 42.34 3.92
CA ALA A 1006 6.08 43.73 3.48
C ALA A 1006 6.36 43.76 1.98
N HIS A 1007 5.35 43.98 1.13
CA HIS A 1007 5.51 43.80 -0.32
C HIS A 1007 4.75 44.78 -1.20
N LYS A 1008 5.16 44.83 -2.47
CA LYS A 1008 4.43 45.50 -3.53
C LYS A 1008 4.25 44.55 -4.70
N THR A 1009 2.99 44.18 -4.94
CA THR A 1009 2.57 43.47 -6.16
C THR A 1009 2.10 44.42 -7.26
N GLY A 1010 2.12 43.98 -8.51
CA GLY A 1010 1.65 44.71 -9.67
C GLY A 1010 1.33 43.83 -10.87
N TRP A 1011 0.18 44.09 -11.47
CA TRP A 1011 -0.32 43.38 -12.65
C TRP A 1011 -0.49 44.33 -13.84
N ILE A 1012 -0.13 43.88 -15.03
CA ILE A 1012 -0.44 44.56 -16.30
C ILE A 1012 -0.50 43.53 -17.43
N THR A 1013 -1.68 43.33 -18.02
CA THR A 1013 -1.88 42.41 -19.15
C THR A 1013 -1.42 40.98 -18.83
N GLN A 1014 -0.29 40.52 -19.39
CA GLN A 1014 0.32 39.19 -19.15
C GLN A 1014 1.60 39.30 -18.31
N HIS A 1015 1.64 40.27 -17.39
CA HIS A 1015 2.74 40.49 -16.47
C HIS A 1015 2.21 40.51 -15.05
N HIS A 1016 2.82 39.72 -14.17
CA HIS A 1016 2.53 39.77 -12.74
C HIS A 1016 3.85 39.80 -11.96
N HIS A 1017 4.02 40.80 -11.12
CA HIS A 1017 5.26 41.14 -10.46
C HIS A 1017 5.03 41.32 -8.98
N ASP A 1018 5.89 40.74 -8.15
CA ASP A 1018 5.85 40.94 -6.71
C ASP A 1018 7.27 41.03 -6.14
N SER A 1019 7.47 41.97 -5.22
CA SER A 1019 8.74 42.21 -4.52
C SER A 1019 8.46 42.45 -3.05
N ALA A 1020 9.08 41.64 -2.20
CA ALA A 1020 8.79 41.54 -0.79
C ALA A 1020 10.04 41.51 0.09
N LEU A 1021 9.89 42.07 1.29
CA LEU A 1021 10.67 41.77 2.46
C LEU A 1021 9.83 40.85 3.35
N ILE A 1022 10.23 39.59 3.46
CA ILE A 1022 9.59 38.57 4.30
C ILE A 1022 10.27 38.58 5.66
N ILE A 1023 9.48 38.67 6.72
CA ILE A 1023 9.93 38.79 8.10
C ILE A 1023 9.48 37.53 8.86
N SER A 1024 10.44 36.70 9.27
CA SER A 1024 10.13 35.47 10.00
C SER A 1024 9.68 35.78 11.45
N PRO A 1025 8.99 34.84 12.13
CA PRO A 1025 8.61 34.98 13.54
C PRO A 1025 9.80 35.26 14.46
N GLU A 1026 10.99 34.80 14.09
CA GLU A 1026 12.26 35.01 14.81
C GLU A 1026 12.94 36.35 14.47
N GLY A 1027 12.32 37.17 13.61
CA GLY A 1027 12.83 38.49 13.23
C GLY A 1027 13.91 38.48 12.14
N ARG A 1028 14.06 37.38 11.38
CA ARG A 1028 14.95 37.34 10.21
C ARG A 1028 14.30 37.96 8.99
N TYR A 1029 15.12 38.49 8.08
CA TYR A 1029 14.67 39.17 6.89
C TYR A 1029 15.11 38.41 5.65
N PHE A 1030 14.15 38.09 4.79
CA PHE A 1030 14.40 37.50 3.48
C PHE A 1030 13.88 38.43 2.41
N SER A 1031 14.72 38.78 1.44
CA SER A 1031 14.30 39.59 0.31
C SER A 1031 13.92 38.68 -0.84
N PHE A 1032 12.68 38.78 -1.32
CA PHE A 1032 12.15 37.96 -2.42
C PHE A 1032 11.57 38.87 -3.51
N THR A 1033 12.06 38.72 -4.74
CA THR A 1033 11.41 39.27 -5.94
C THR A 1033 11.09 38.17 -6.95
N ILE A 1034 9.85 38.13 -7.43
CA ILE A 1034 9.42 37.28 -8.55
C ILE A 1034 8.64 38.09 -9.57
N LEU A 1035 9.09 38.05 -10.83
CA LEU A 1035 8.46 38.75 -11.95
C LEU A 1035 8.09 37.71 -13.03
N SER A 1036 6.97 37.90 -13.73
CA SER A 1036 6.54 37.04 -14.83
C SER A 1036 6.11 37.84 -16.06
N LYS A 1037 6.28 37.26 -17.25
CA LYS A 1037 5.82 37.82 -18.54
C LYS A 1037 5.34 36.72 -19.48
N GLY A 1038 4.26 36.99 -20.21
CA GLY A 1038 3.87 36.22 -21.40
C GLY A 1038 3.26 34.87 -21.07
N TRP A 1039 2.58 34.77 -19.92
CA TRP A 1039 1.77 33.61 -19.58
C TRP A 1039 0.38 33.70 -20.23
N THR A 1040 -0.24 32.55 -20.47
CA THR A 1040 -1.59 32.41 -21.05
C THR A 1040 -2.65 32.05 -20.01
N ASN A 1041 -2.24 31.56 -18.83
CA ASN A 1041 -3.10 31.20 -17.71
C ASN A 1041 -2.60 31.86 -16.41
N GLU A 1042 -3.32 32.89 -15.95
CA GLU A 1042 -2.97 33.68 -14.77
C GLU A 1042 -2.96 32.86 -13.49
N THR A 1043 -4.02 32.09 -13.23
CA THR A 1043 -4.15 31.28 -12.01
C THR A 1043 -3.01 30.29 -11.87
N ALA A 1044 -2.64 29.62 -12.97
CA ALA A 1044 -1.53 28.67 -12.99
C ALA A 1044 -0.18 29.38 -12.75
N ALA A 1045 0.03 30.56 -13.35
CA ALA A 1045 1.24 31.34 -13.16
C ALA A 1045 1.39 31.81 -11.70
N ASN A 1046 0.31 32.35 -11.10
CA ASN A 1046 0.31 32.77 -9.70
C ASN A 1046 0.54 31.60 -8.75
N GLU A 1047 -0.07 30.43 -9.04
CA GLU A 1047 0.14 29.23 -8.23
C GLU A 1047 1.60 28.75 -8.27
N ALA A 1048 2.22 28.73 -9.46
CA ALA A 1048 3.62 28.36 -9.63
C ALA A 1048 4.56 29.36 -8.92
N MET A 1049 4.28 30.66 -9.04
CA MET A 1049 5.03 31.71 -8.35
C MET A 1049 4.93 31.56 -6.82
N GLY A 1050 3.73 31.30 -6.28
CA GLY A 1050 3.52 31.06 -4.85
C GLY A 1050 4.23 29.80 -4.33
N LYS A 1051 4.27 28.71 -5.12
CA LYS A 1051 5.03 27.50 -4.77
C LYS A 1051 6.53 27.75 -4.71
N VAL A 1052 7.06 28.52 -5.66
CA VAL A 1052 8.47 28.91 -5.65
C VAL A 1052 8.84 29.70 -4.39
N VAL A 1053 7.96 30.60 -3.94
CA VAL A 1053 8.13 31.36 -2.69
C VAL A 1053 8.13 30.43 -1.49
N GLU A 1054 7.19 29.50 -1.42
CA GLU A 1054 7.11 28.49 -0.35
C GLU A 1054 8.39 27.62 -0.30
N MET A 1055 8.89 27.17 -1.45
CA MET A 1055 10.10 26.35 -1.56
C MET A 1055 11.34 27.09 -1.07
N ALA A 1056 11.52 28.35 -1.49
CA ALA A 1056 12.64 29.16 -1.03
C ALA A 1056 12.53 29.46 0.47
N TYR A 1057 11.37 29.93 0.94
CA TYR A 1057 11.16 30.25 2.35
C TYR A 1057 11.48 29.03 3.23
N ARG A 1058 10.89 27.86 2.95
CA ARG A 1058 11.17 26.61 3.68
C ARG A 1058 12.67 26.24 3.71
N TYR A 1059 13.40 26.47 2.62
CA TYR A 1059 14.83 26.19 2.56
C TYR A 1059 15.64 27.11 3.50
N PHE A 1060 15.37 28.42 3.45
CA PHE A 1060 16.15 29.40 4.22
C PHE A 1060 15.71 29.51 5.68
N SER A 1061 14.47 29.19 6.03
CA SER A 1061 13.99 29.15 7.43
C SER A 1061 14.58 27.99 8.24
N LYS A 1062 15.07 26.93 7.58
CA LYS A 1062 15.63 25.74 8.24
C LYS A 1062 17.10 25.85 8.66
N LYS A 1063 17.83 26.84 8.12
CA LYS A 1063 19.26 27.09 8.40
C LYS A 1063 19.40 28.31 9.25
#